data_AF-A0A438J906-F1
#
_entry.id   AF-A0A438J906-F1
#
_cell.length_a   1.000
_cell.length_b   1.000
_cell.length_c   1.000
_cell.angle_alpha   90.00
_cell.angle_beta   90.00
_cell.angle_gamma   90.00
#
_symmetry.space_group_name_H-M   'P 1'
#
loop_
_entity.id
_entity.type
_entity.pdbx_description
1 polymer ?
#
loop_
_entity_poly.entity_id
_entity_poly.type
_entity_poly.pdbx_seq_one_letter_code
_entity_poly.pdbx_strand_id
1 'polypeptide(L)'
;MASSSLTPPEVPMELHAINRSKLVKSLLQYLTESTRPLHGFVLLQGGEEQTRHDTDHAELFRQESYFAYLFGVREPGFYGAIDIATGKSILFAPRLPAEYAVWLGEIKPLSYFKERYMVSKVCYADEIVVVLHDEYKEQGKPLLFLLHGLNTDSNNFSKPAEFELFHPGIGDFMAMLAVLDPGFSGEWSTKYLIVPSHLQCQFLQLLFTLVTCMHAQKHPSQVFIWQIKPPSSLDRNDLELALIQHANDISSEAHVEVMRKTTVGMKEYQLESMFLHHTYMYGGCRHCSYTCICATGGNSAVLHYGHAAAPNDRTFEDGDMALLDMGAEYHFYGSDITCSFPVNGKFTSDQRLIYNAVLQAHNTVISAMKPGVNWIDMHKIRKPLIDLKHGYIGKNNSNIKGNKRRCKEEGLAEKIILDSLKKGCIVVGDVDDMMVKRLGAVFMPHGLGHFLGIDTHDTGGYLEGLERPKEPGLKSLRTVRDLQEGMVITVEPGCYFIDALLAPAMENSATSKFFNHEIIGRFKSFGGVRIESDVHVTSNGCKNMTNVPRETWEIEAVMAGSPWPLDKSSIHSENGKHTNHPQNPKSHLRKTLIPPPTHGSTRVPQPPPHHHQGTHTRFEDEQIEEATESSNLEDPMCDADESTIGQDKAIDDTMCEPGESDKDIARSFELDDSIIGSDKTSADYYFDSYSHFGIHEEMLKDVVRTKTYQNVIYKNKFLFKNKVVLDVGAGTGILSLFCAKAGAKHVYAVECSHMADMAKEIVEVNGFSDVITVMKGKVEEIVLPVAQVDIIISEWMGYFLLFENMLNTVLYARDKWLVNDGIVLPDKASLYLTAIEDAEYKEDKIEFWNSVYGFDMSCIKKQAMMEPLVDTVDQNQIVTNCQLLKTMDISKMAPGDASFTAPFKLVASRDDYIHALVAYFDVSFTKCHKLTGFSTGPRSRATHWKQTVLYLEDVLTICEGETVVGSMTVAQNKKNPRDVDIMIKYSFNGQRCQVSRTQYYKMR
;
A
#
# COMPACT_ATOMS: atom_id res chain seq x y z
N MET A 1 15.06 -37.48 -10.26
CA MET A 1 14.51 -36.70 -9.14
C MET A 1 14.02 -37.71 -8.11
N ALA A 2 14.18 -37.44 -6.81
CA ALA A 2 13.32 -38.08 -5.83
C ALA A 2 11.95 -37.41 -5.91
N SER A 3 10.86 -38.16 -5.81
CA SER A 3 9.55 -37.58 -5.53
C SER A 3 9.51 -37.12 -4.08
N SER A 4 8.95 -35.95 -3.80
CA SER A 4 8.62 -35.55 -2.43
C SER A 4 7.75 -36.62 -1.76
N SER A 5 7.95 -36.85 -0.47
CA SER A 5 7.03 -37.65 0.35
C SER A 5 5.92 -36.82 0.99
N LEU A 6 5.98 -35.48 0.86
CA LEU A 6 4.94 -34.58 1.32
C LEU A 6 3.75 -34.62 0.34
N THR A 7 2.55 -34.40 0.87
CA THR A 7 1.32 -34.29 0.08
C THR A 7 0.52 -33.14 0.68
N PRO A 8 -0.03 -32.22 -0.12
CA PRO A 8 -0.79 -31.08 0.42
C PRO A 8 -1.97 -31.56 1.30
N PRO A 9 -2.06 -31.16 2.57
CA PRO A 9 -3.10 -31.63 3.47
C PRO A 9 -4.44 -30.99 3.12
N GLU A 10 -5.54 -31.74 3.28
CA GLU A 10 -6.87 -31.15 3.19
C GLU A 10 -7.04 -30.09 4.29
N VAL A 11 -7.64 -28.95 3.94
CA VAL A 11 -7.84 -27.81 4.85
C VAL A 11 -9.27 -27.87 5.42
N PRO A 12 -9.45 -28.34 6.68
CA PRO A 12 -10.78 -28.48 7.28
C PRO A 12 -11.40 -27.12 7.53
N MET A 13 -12.60 -26.89 7.00
CA MET A 13 -13.28 -25.59 7.08
C MET A 13 -13.86 -25.32 8.49
N GLU A 14 -13.87 -26.35 9.34
CA GLU A 14 -14.04 -26.29 10.79
C GLU A 14 -13.05 -25.32 11.45
N LEU A 15 -11.83 -25.18 10.91
CA LEU A 15 -10.84 -24.20 11.35
C LEU A 15 -11.44 -22.78 11.42
N HIS A 16 -12.07 -22.35 10.34
CA HIS A 16 -12.64 -21.01 10.25
C HIS A 16 -13.88 -20.89 11.14
N ALA A 17 -14.70 -21.94 11.26
CA ALA A 17 -15.81 -21.97 12.21
C ALA A 17 -15.35 -21.87 13.68
N ILE A 18 -14.22 -22.52 14.03
CA ILE A 18 -13.55 -22.38 15.33
C ILE A 18 -13.06 -20.95 15.52
N ASN A 19 -12.46 -20.32 14.49
CA ASN A 19 -11.94 -18.96 14.58
C ASN A 19 -13.06 -17.89 14.72
N ARG A 20 -14.20 -18.07 14.05
CA ARG A 20 -15.42 -17.28 14.31
C ARG A 20 -15.90 -17.44 15.75
N SER A 21 -15.88 -18.68 16.27
CA SER A 21 -16.28 -18.99 17.66
C SER A 21 -15.31 -18.41 18.71
N LYS A 22 -14.00 -18.42 18.44
CA LYS A 22 -12.95 -17.77 19.24
C LYS A 22 -13.27 -16.27 19.36
N LEU A 23 -13.42 -15.58 18.21
CA LEU A 23 -13.70 -14.14 18.13
C LEU A 23 -14.97 -13.75 18.91
N VAL A 24 -16.10 -14.41 18.63
CA VAL A 24 -17.39 -14.09 19.26
C VAL A 24 -17.33 -14.21 20.78
N LYS A 25 -16.70 -15.28 21.30
CA LYS A 25 -16.53 -15.48 22.75
C LYS A 25 -15.74 -14.31 23.39
N SER A 26 -14.62 -13.92 22.79
CA SER A 26 -13.78 -12.86 23.33
C SER A 26 -14.44 -11.48 23.21
N LEU A 27 -15.09 -11.19 22.08
CA LEU A 27 -15.79 -9.94 21.86
C LEU A 27 -16.97 -9.77 22.83
N LEU A 28 -17.79 -10.81 23.04
CA LEU A 28 -18.83 -10.83 24.07
C LEU A 28 -18.27 -10.54 25.48
N GLN A 29 -17.12 -11.13 25.83
CA GLN A 29 -16.48 -10.87 27.12
C GLN A 29 -16.11 -9.39 27.26
N TYR A 30 -15.43 -8.81 26.27
CA TYR A 30 -15.03 -7.40 26.30
C TYR A 30 -16.20 -6.42 26.29
N LEU A 31 -17.24 -6.68 25.50
CA LEU A 31 -18.44 -5.83 25.48
C LEU A 31 -19.18 -5.89 26.82
N THR A 32 -19.18 -7.05 27.49
CA THR A 32 -19.69 -7.20 28.86
C THR A 32 -18.84 -6.42 29.87
N GLU A 33 -17.50 -6.60 29.85
CA GLU A 33 -16.57 -5.92 30.77
C GLU A 33 -16.54 -4.40 30.54
N SER A 34 -16.77 -3.94 29.31
CA SER A 34 -16.83 -2.53 28.93
C SER A 34 -18.22 -1.90 28.99
N THR A 35 -19.25 -2.64 29.40
CA THR A 35 -20.66 -2.19 29.41
C THR A 35 -21.15 -1.64 28.05
N ARG A 36 -20.70 -2.24 26.95
CA ARG A 36 -21.10 -1.91 25.57
C ARG A 36 -22.26 -2.82 25.11
N PRO A 37 -23.02 -2.46 24.05
CA PRO A 37 -24.08 -3.32 23.53
C PRO A 37 -23.54 -4.71 23.14
N LEU A 38 -24.28 -5.76 23.50
CA LEU A 38 -23.90 -7.17 23.24
C LEU A 38 -24.46 -7.72 21.93
N HIS A 39 -25.24 -6.91 21.22
CA HIS A 39 -25.99 -7.29 20.03
C HIS A 39 -25.54 -6.47 18.82
N GLY A 40 -25.51 -7.09 17.65
CA GLY A 40 -24.98 -6.51 16.42
C GLY A 40 -24.10 -7.50 15.65
N PHE A 41 -23.55 -7.03 14.54
CA PHE A 41 -22.76 -7.85 13.60
C PHE A 41 -21.32 -7.34 13.50
N VAL A 42 -20.34 -8.23 13.65
CA VAL A 42 -19.03 -8.02 13.02
C VAL A 42 -19.25 -8.10 11.51
N LEU A 43 -18.74 -7.13 10.74
CA LEU A 43 -18.84 -7.12 9.28
C LEU A 43 -17.46 -6.85 8.67
N LEU A 44 -17.04 -7.75 7.77
CA LEU A 44 -15.82 -7.64 6.99
C LEU A 44 -16.13 -7.66 5.48
N GLN A 45 -15.33 -6.91 4.73
CA GLN A 45 -15.19 -6.98 3.28
C GLN A 45 -13.97 -7.85 2.98
N GLY A 46 -14.11 -8.82 2.08
CA GLY A 46 -12.99 -9.59 1.54
C GLY A 46 -12.23 -8.78 0.48
N GLY A 47 -11.09 -9.31 0.05
CA GLY A 47 -10.32 -8.73 -1.05
C GLY A 47 -11.11 -8.78 -2.37
N GLU A 48 -10.86 -7.79 -3.21
CA GLU A 48 -11.34 -7.70 -4.59
C GLU A 48 -10.21 -8.06 -5.56
N GLU A 49 -10.56 -8.49 -6.78
CA GLU A 49 -9.56 -8.76 -7.82
C GLU A 49 -8.96 -7.44 -8.32
N GLN A 50 -7.66 -7.43 -8.59
CA GLN A 50 -6.93 -6.23 -9.01
C GLN A 50 -6.21 -6.50 -10.32
N THR A 51 -6.27 -5.55 -11.25
CA THR A 51 -5.48 -5.57 -12.48
C THR A 51 -4.20 -4.75 -12.33
N ARG A 52 -3.24 -5.00 -13.21
CA ARG A 52 -2.04 -4.17 -13.31
C ARG A 52 -2.39 -2.81 -13.93
N HIS A 53 -2.57 -1.83 -13.06
CA HIS A 53 -2.84 -0.42 -13.40
C HIS A 53 -4.12 -0.25 -14.23
N ASP A 54 -3.98 0.10 -15.50
CA ASP A 54 -5.02 0.38 -16.49
C ASP A 54 -5.26 -0.81 -17.46
N THR A 55 -4.49 -1.89 -17.33
CA THR A 55 -4.60 -3.08 -18.20
C THR A 55 -5.66 -4.08 -17.73
N ASP A 56 -6.00 -5.04 -18.60
CA ASP A 56 -6.84 -6.21 -18.30
C ASP A 56 -6.09 -7.33 -17.54
N HIS A 57 -4.79 -7.16 -17.28
CA HIS A 57 -3.95 -8.16 -16.64
C HIS A 57 -4.26 -8.27 -15.13
N ALA A 58 -5.24 -9.09 -14.79
CA ALA A 58 -5.54 -9.49 -13.42
C ALA A 58 -4.30 -10.13 -12.75
N GLU A 59 -3.90 -9.60 -11.59
CA GLU A 59 -2.88 -10.22 -10.75
C GLU A 59 -3.48 -11.40 -9.98
N LEU A 60 -2.65 -12.37 -9.58
CA LEU A 60 -3.16 -13.59 -8.94
C LEU A 60 -3.76 -13.27 -7.57
N PHE A 61 -5.08 -13.40 -7.45
CA PHE A 61 -5.82 -13.06 -6.24
C PHE A 61 -5.37 -13.84 -4.99
N ARG A 62 -5.06 -13.09 -3.93
CA ARG A 62 -4.79 -13.57 -2.56
C ARG A 62 -5.71 -12.80 -1.61
N GLN A 63 -6.44 -13.54 -0.78
CA GLN A 63 -7.46 -13.02 0.13
C GLN A 63 -6.89 -12.06 1.20
N GLU A 64 -7.72 -11.13 1.66
CA GLU A 64 -7.45 -10.29 2.83
C GLU A 64 -7.28 -11.16 4.09
N SER A 65 -6.25 -10.89 4.91
CA SER A 65 -5.80 -11.78 5.98
C SER A 65 -6.82 -12.00 7.10
N TYR A 66 -7.56 -10.98 7.53
CA TYR A 66 -8.62 -11.14 8.55
C TYR A 66 -9.86 -11.85 8.01
N PHE A 67 -10.22 -11.62 6.75
CA PHE A 67 -11.29 -12.33 6.04
C PHE A 67 -10.94 -13.81 5.84
N ALA A 68 -9.71 -14.09 5.40
CA ALA A 68 -9.16 -15.44 5.30
C ALA A 68 -9.20 -16.17 6.65
N TYR A 69 -8.76 -15.50 7.73
CA TYR A 69 -8.77 -16.05 9.09
C TYR A 69 -10.16 -16.53 9.52
N LEU A 70 -11.19 -15.70 9.33
CA LEU A 70 -12.55 -15.98 9.81
C LEU A 70 -13.42 -16.79 8.85
N PHE A 71 -13.17 -16.79 7.54
CA PHE A 71 -14.08 -17.42 6.56
C PHE A 71 -13.42 -18.47 5.65
N GLY A 72 -12.10 -18.41 5.41
CA GLY A 72 -11.40 -19.35 4.52
C GLY A 72 -11.74 -19.21 3.02
N VAL A 73 -12.47 -18.17 2.67
CA VAL A 73 -12.99 -17.90 1.32
C VAL A 73 -11.86 -17.58 0.36
N ARG A 74 -11.86 -18.21 -0.81
CA ARG A 74 -10.79 -18.12 -1.81
C ARG A 74 -11.14 -17.21 -2.98
N GLU A 75 -12.41 -16.87 -3.09
CA GLU A 75 -13.02 -16.08 -4.15
C GLU A 75 -12.98 -14.57 -3.81
N PRO A 76 -12.78 -13.67 -4.80
CA PRO A 76 -12.79 -12.23 -4.59
C PRO A 76 -14.20 -11.65 -4.48
N GLY A 77 -14.33 -10.44 -3.93
CA GLY A 77 -15.59 -9.67 -3.90
C GLY A 77 -16.66 -10.19 -2.92
N PHE A 78 -16.27 -11.05 -1.98
CA PHE A 78 -17.14 -11.58 -0.93
C PHE A 78 -17.19 -10.66 0.30
N TYR A 79 -18.31 -10.64 1.01
CA TYR A 79 -18.44 -10.02 2.34
C TYR A 79 -18.88 -11.07 3.37
N GLY A 80 -18.65 -10.80 4.65
CA GLY A 80 -18.86 -11.76 5.73
C GLY A 80 -19.28 -11.08 7.02
N ALA A 81 -20.43 -11.51 7.56
CA ALA A 81 -20.97 -11.02 8.81
C ALA A 81 -21.07 -12.12 9.88
N ILE A 82 -20.91 -11.73 11.15
CA ILE A 82 -21.05 -12.62 12.31
C ILE A 82 -21.90 -11.92 13.36
N ASP A 83 -23.08 -12.48 13.65
CA ASP A 83 -23.93 -12.06 14.77
C ASP A 83 -23.20 -12.37 16.09
N ILE A 84 -22.92 -11.33 16.86
CA ILE A 84 -22.18 -11.42 18.12
C ILE A 84 -22.99 -12.16 19.20
N ALA A 85 -24.32 -12.05 19.17
CA ALA A 85 -25.19 -12.63 20.20
C ALA A 85 -25.48 -14.12 19.99
N THR A 86 -25.45 -14.61 18.74
CA THR A 86 -25.73 -16.02 18.42
C THR A 86 -24.54 -16.80 17.83
N GLY A 87 -23.48 -16.12 17.39
CA GLY A 87 -22.39 -16.71 16.61
C GLY A 87 -22.80 -17.09 15.17
N LYS A 88 -24.01 -16.74 14.73
CA LYS A 88 -24.49 -17.03 13.38
C LYS A 88 -23.62 -16.31 12.36
N SER A 89 -23.06 -17.07 11.41
CA SER A 89 -22.22 -16.54 10.34
C SER A 89 -23.01 -16.45 9.03
N ILE A 90 -22.91 -15.30 8.37
CA ILE A 90 -23.55 -15.00 7.09
C ILE A 90 -22.44 -14.64 6.11
N LEU A 91 -22.44 -15.27 4.94
CA LEU A 91 -21.54 -14.93 3.84
C LEU A 91 -22.33 -14.30 2.71
N PHE A 92 -21.73 -13.35 2.00
CA PHE A 92 -22.36 -12.64 0.89
C PHE A 92 -21.48 -12.81 -0.36
N ALA A 93 -22.03 -13.44 -1.39
CA ALA A 93 -21.34 -13.70 -2.65
C ALA A 93 -21.63 -12.60 -3.69
N PRO A 94 -20.69 -12.25 -4.59
CA PRO A 94 -21.00 -11.39 -5.72
C PRO A 94 -22.01 -12.07 -6.65
N ARG A 95 -22.93 -11.29 -7.24
CA ARG A 95 -23.93 -11.79 -8.20
C ARG A 95 -23.32 -11.85 -9.60
N LEU A 96 -22.74 -12.99 -9.95
CA LEU A 96 -21.98 -13.16 -11.19
C LEU A 96 -22.89 -13.16 -12.45
N PRO A 97 -22.49 -12.49 -13.54
CA PRO A 97 -23.25 -12.50 -14.80
C PRO A 97 -23.10 -13.84 -15.52
N ALA A 98 -24.03 -14.16 -16.44
CA ALA A 98 -24.03 -15.42 -17.19
C ALA A 98 -22.71 -15.67 -17.98
N GLU A 99 -22.06 -14.61 -18.45
CA GLU A 99 -20.77 -14.65 -19.15
C GLU A 99 -19.62 -15.21 -18.29
N TYR A 100 -19.71 -15.10 -16.95
CA TYR A 100 -18.75 -15.72 -16.04
C TYR A 100 -18.66 -17.24 -16.29
N ALA A 101 -19.78 -17.89 -16.63
CA ALA A 101 -19.82 -19.32 -16.95
C ALA A 101 -19.07 -19.69 -18.24
N VAL A 102 -18.80 -18.72 -19.11
CA VAL A 102 -18.05 -18.89 -20.37
C VAL A 102 -16.55 -18.67 -20.13
N TRP A 103 -16.18 -17.63 -19.38
CA TRP A 103 -14.79 -17.18 -19.24
C TRP A 103 -14.06 -17.73 -18.01
N LEU A 104 -14.74 -17.79 -16.85
CA LEU A 104 -14.12 -18.03 -15.54
C LEU A 104 -14.62 -19.32 -14.86
N GLY A 105 -15.72 -19.89 -15.34
CA GLY A 105 -16.18 -21.24 -14.99
C GLY A 105 -17.53 -21.30 -14.28
N GLU A 106 -17.93 -22.49 -13.85
CA GLU A 106 -19.27 -22.78 -13.32
C GLU A 106 -19.70 -21.83 -12.18
N ILE A 107 -20.75 -21.05 -12.43
CA ILE A 107 -21.37 -20.16 -11.43
C ILE A 107 -22.01 -21.03 -10.33
N LYS A 108 -21.37 -21.06 -9.17
CA LYS A 108 -21.78 -21.91 -8.05
C LYS A 108 -23.04 -21.37 -7.35
N PRO A 109 -24.02 -22.22 -7.01
CA PRO A 109 -25.21 -21.79 -6.27
C PRO A 109 -24.85 -21.43 -4.82
N LEU A 110 -25.63 -20.56 -4.17
CA LEU A 110 -25.39 -20.14 -2.78
C LEU A 110 -25.34 -21.32 -1.77
N SER A 111 -26.01 -22.44 -2.08
CA SER A 111 -25.92 -23.68 -1.29
C SER A 111 -24.52 -24.30 -1.29
N TYR A 112 -23.79 -24.23 -2.41
CA TYR A 112 -22.41 -24.70 -2.50
C TYR A 112 -21.53 -23.90 -1.52
N PHE A 113 -21.56 -22.56 -1.59
CA PHE A 113 -20.77 -21.71 -0.69
C PHE A 113 -21.13 -21.92 0.79
N LYS A 114 -22.42 -22.22 1.09
CA LYS A 114 -22.89 -22.49 2.45
C LYS A 114 -22.24 -23.74 3.04
N GLU A 115 -22.27 -24.84 2.29
CA GLU A 115 -21.68 -26.12 2.66
C GLU A 115 -20.15 -26.01 2.68
N ARG A 116 -19.57 -25.45 1.62
CA ARG A 116 -18.13 -25.23 1.41
C ARG A 116 -17.45 -24.48 2.55
N TYR A 117 -18.04 -23.39 3.07
CA TYR A 117 -17.42 -22.53 4.09
C TYR A 117 -18.04 -22.67 5.50
N MET A 118 -18.91 -23.68 5.68
CA MET A 118 -19.57 -24.01 6.95
C MET A 118 -20.24 -22.80 7.63
N VAL A 119 -20.86 -21.94 6.82
CA VAL A 119 -21.56 -20.72 7.28
C VAL A 119 -23.06 -20.98 7.46
N SER A 120 -23.69 -20.24 8.36
CA SER A 120 -25.09 -20.46 8.73
C SER A 120 -26.07 -20.02 7.63
N LYS A 121 -25.72 -18.99 6.86
CA LYS A 121 -26.50 -18.44 5.73
C LYS A 121 -25.54 -17.95 4.64
N VAL A 122 -25.99 -18.00 3.38
CA VAL A 122 -25.35 -17.29 2.27
C VAL A 122 -26.42 -16.49 1.52
N CYS A 123 -26.10 -15.26 1.15
CA CYS A 123 -26.90 -14.33 0.35
C CYS A 123 -26.01 -13.72 -0.74
N TYR A 124 -26.55 -12.81 -1.56
CA TYR A 124 -25.73 -12.01 -2.48
C TYR A 124 -25.26 -10.68 -1.84
N ALA A 125 -24.18 -10.08 -2.34
CA ALA A 125 -23.59 -8.85 -1.80
C ALA A 125 -24.51 -7.62 -1.94
N ASP A 126 -25.33 -7.56 -2.99
CA ASP A 126 -26.38 -6.55 -3.18
C ASP A 126 -27.58 -6.71 -2.21
N GLU A 127 -27.64 -7.82 -1.45
CA GLU A 127 -28.68 -8.09 -0.46
C GLU A 127 -28.24 -7.74 0.99
N ILE A 128 -26.99 -7.29 1.22
CA ILE A 128 -26.38 -7.09 2.55
C ILE A 128 -27.29 -6.31 3.51
N VAL A 129 -27.80 -5.14 3.08
CA VAL A 129 -28.55 -4.25 3.98
C VAL A 129 -29.86 -4.89 4.44
N VAL A 130 -30.63 -5.43 3.50
CA VAL A 130 -31.91 -6.11 3.78
C VAL A 130 -31.68 -7.30 4.69
N VAL A 131 -30.65 -8.12 4.40
CA VAL A 131 -30.33 -9.33 5.16
C VAL A 131 -29.87 -9.03 6.58
N LEU A 132 -29.09 -7.97 6.81
CA LEU A 132 -28.67 -7.59 8.16
C LEU A 132 -29.80 -6.95 8.97
N HIS A 133 -30.76 -6.27 8.34
CA HIS A 133 -32.00 -5.84 9.00
C HIS A 133 -32.92 -7.02 9.36
N ASP A 134 -33.20 -7.93 8.42
CA ASP A 134 -34.05 -9.13 8.64
C ASP A 134 -33.53 -10.06 9.75
N GLU A 135 -32.21 -10.12 9.92
CA GLU A 135 -31.56 -10.95 10.94
C GLU A 135 -31.42 -10.24 12.30
N TYR A 136 -31.59 -8.92 12.36
CA TYR A 136 -31.52 -8.13 13.59
C TYR A 136 -32.86 -8.16 14.34
N LYS A 137 -32.89 -8.85 15.48
CA LYS A 137 -34.13 -9.16 16.21
C LYS A 137 -34.47 -8.16 17.32
N GLU A 138 -33.72 -7.07 17.43
CA GLU A 138 -33.94 -6.03 18.43
C GLU A 138 -34.64 -4.80 17.84
N GLN A 139 -35.10 -3.89 18.71
CA GLN A 139 -35.71 -2.63 18.27
C GLN A 139 -34.63 -1.60 17.92
N GLY A 140 -34.54 -1.22 16.65
CA GLY A 140 -33.68 -0.13 16.18
C GLY A 140 -32.99 -0.44 14.86
N LYS A 141 -31.97 0.36 14.52
CA LYS A 141 -31.04 0.08 13.41
C LYS A 141 -29.97 -0.92 13.90
N PRO A 142 -29.55 -1.92 13.08
CA PRO A 142 -28.56 -2.89 13.52
C PRO A 142 -27.22 -2.23 13.83
N LEU A 143 -26.54 -2.72 14.87
CA LEU A 143 -25.20 -2.25 15.25
C LEU A 143 -24.13 -2.98 14.43
N LEU A 144 -23.30 -2.25 13.70
CA LEU A 144 -22.15 -2.80 12.97
C LEU A 144 -20.85 -2.60 13.74
N PHE A 145 -20.00 -3.62 13.72
CA PHE A 145 -18.65 -3.65 14.29
C PHE A 145 -17.67 -3.87 13.12
N LEU A 146 -17.03 -2.79 12.66
CA LEU A 146 -16.15 -2.80 11.49
C LEU A 146 -14.67 -2.94 11.91
N LEU A 147 -13.89 -3.64 11.08
CA LEU A 147 -12.44 -3.73 11.24
C LEU A 147 -11.76 -2.38 10.96
N HIS A 148 -11.13 -1.80 11.98
CA HIS A 148 -10.20 -0.69 11.82
C HIS A 148 -9.14 -0.72 12.91
N GLY A 149 -7.87 -0.59 12.52
CA GLY A 149 -6.70 -0.62 13.40
C GLY A 149 -5.40 -0.42 12.62
N LEU A 150 -4.31 -0.11 13.33
CA LEU A 150 -3.00 0.17 12.75
C LEU A 150 -2.14 -1.11 12.67
N ASN A 151 -1.67 -1.48 11.48
CA ASN A 151 -0.62 -2.50 11.38
C ASN A 151 0.72 -1.88 11.85
N THR A 152 1.34 -2.49 12.86
CA THR A 152 2.46 -1.91 13.62
C THR A 152 3.82 -1.95 12.90
N ASP A 153 3.85 -2.49 11.68
CA ASP A 153 5.07 -2.75 10.92
C ASP A 153 5.04 -2.13 9.51
N SER A 154 3.88 -2.07 8.86
CA SER A 154 3.66 -1.24 7.66
C SER A 154 3.31 0.21 8.00
N ASN A 155 2.67 0.45 9.16
CA ASN A 155 2.01 1.70 9.54
C ASN A 155 0.78 2.06 8.69
N ASN A 156 0.25 1.10 7.92
CA ASN A 156 -1.04 1.23 7.24
C ASN A 156 -2.19 0.90 8.20
N PHE A 157 -3.32 1.59 8.05
CA PHE A 157 -4.57 1.21 8.71
C PHE A 157 -5.32 0.16 7.88
N SER A 158 -6.01 -0.77 8.54
CA SER A 158 -6.97 -1.64 7.86
C SER A 158 -8.19 -0.84 7.36
N LYS A 159 -8.63 -1.16 6.15
CA LYS A 159 -9.82 -0.54 5.53
C LYS A 159 -11.09 -1.11 6.19
N PRO A 160 -12.01 -0.27 6.71
CA PRO A 160 -13.33 -0.73 7.13
C PRO A 160 -14.11 -1.30 5.95
N ALA A 161 -15.07 -2.19 6.21
CA ALA A 161 -15.98 -2.68 5.18
C ALA A 161 -16.87 -1.55 4.67
N GLU A 162 -16.79 -1.27 3.38
CA GLU A 162 -17.61 -0.30 2.66
C GLU A 162 -18.59 -1.03 1.75
N PHE A 163 -19.83 -0.58 1.67
CA PHE A 163 -20.83 -1.14 0.75
C PHE A 163 -21.78 -0.04 0.28
N GLU A 164 -21.93 0.10 -1.03
CA GLU A 164 -22.90 1.00 -1.64
C GLU A 164 -24.18 0.25 -2.00
N LEU A 165 -25.30 0.98 -1.95
CA LEU A 165 -26.57 0.56 -2.55
C LEU A 165 -27.21 1.76 -3.23
N PHE A 166 -28.09 1.48 -4.20
CA PHE A 166 -29.04 2.45 -4.77
C PHE A 166 -30.13 2.82 -3.75
N HIS A 167 -29.69 3.47 -2.67
CA HIS A 167 -30.43 3.98 -1.52
C HIS A 167 -31.10 2.93 -0.59
N PRO A 168 -30.93 3.00 0.75
CA PRO A 168 -29.88 3.68 1.54
C PRO A 168 -28.68 2.75 1.85
N GLY A 169 -27.47 3.32 1.93
CA GLY A 169 -26.26 2.61 2.36
C GLY A 169 -26.06 2.60 3.89
N ILE A 170 -24.80 2.67 4.34
CA ILE A 170 -24.37 2.62 5.76
C ILE A 170 -25.19 3.51 6.73
N GLY A 171 -25.78 4.61 6.27
CA GLY A 171 -26.68 5.46 7.07
C GLY A 171 -27.93 4.75 7.65
N ASP A 172 -28.25 3.54 7.18
CA ASP A 172 -29.31 2.69 7.77
C ASP A 172 -28.88 1.79 8.92
N PHE A 173 -27.64 1.89 9.36
CA PHE A 173 -27.09 1.21 10.53
C PHE A 173 -26.71 2.20 11.63
N MET A 174 -26.59 1.72 12.86
CA MET A 174 -25.72 2.37 13.83
C MET A 174 -24.33 1.77 13.66
N ALA A 175 -23.40 2.54 13.08
CA ALA A 175 -22.01 2.11 12.96
C ALA A 175 -21.27 2.41 14.26
N MET A 176 -20.85 1.36 15.00
CA MET A 176 -19.77 1.52 15.97
C MET A 176 -18.46 1.21 15.26
N LEU A 177 -17.56 2.20 15.21
CA LEU A 177 -16.14 1.94 15.00
C LEU A 177 -15.62 1.19 16.23
N ALA A 178 -15.81 -0.11 16.21
CA ALA A 178 -15.27 -1.06 17.16
C ALA A 178 -13.78 -1.22 16.87
N VAL A 179 -12.98 -0.28 17.35
CA VAL A 179 -11.52 -0.33 17.23
C VAL A 179 -11.05 -1.63 17.90
N LEU A 180 -10.57 -2.59 17.09
CA LEU A 180 -10.11 -3.91 17.56
C LEU A 180 -8.67 -3.86 18.13
N ASP A 181 -8.07 -2.68 18.06
CA ASP A 181 -6.88 -2.23 18.76
C ASP A 181 -7.28 -1.08 19.71
N PRO A 182 -7.10 -1.20 21.04
CA PRO A 182 -7.61 -0.20 21.99
C PRO A 182 -6.73 1.05 22.11
N GLY A 183 -5.62 1.16 21.37
CA GLY A 183 -4.57 2.20 21.50
C GLY A 183 -4.93 3.66 21.21
N PHE A 184 -6.20 4.07 21.36
CA PHE A 184 -6.66 5.43 21.10
C PHE A 184 -7.09 6.16 22.39
N SER A 185 -6.22 7.04 22.88
CA SER A 185 -6.49 7.98 23.99
C SER A 185 -6.74 9.42 23.51
N GLY A 186 -6.99 9.61 22.21
CA GLY A 186 -7.38 10.90 21.63
C GLY A 186 -8.87 11.22 21.86
N GLU A 187 -9.23 12.49 21.71
CA GLU A 187 -10.62 12.93 21.81
C GLU A 187 -11.45 12.45 20.60
N TRP A 188 -12.75 12.21 20.85
CA TRP A 188 -13.66 11.61 19.87
C TRP A 188 -14.03 12.58 18.75
N SER A 189 -13.36 12.51 17.60
CA SER A 189 -13.86 13.17 16.39
C SER A 189 -15.08 12.40 15.84
N THR A 190 -16.26 13.01 15.88
CA THR A 190 -17.56 12.42 15.48
C THR A 190 -17.76 12.28 13.97
N LYS A 191 -16.73 11.83 13.23
CA LYS A 191 -16.72 11.78 11.76
C LYS A 191 -17.56 10.67 11.10
N TYR A 192 -18.10 9.71 11.86
CA TYR A 192 -18.75 8.50 11.31
C TYR A 192 -20.16 8.20 11.86
N LEU A 193 -20.86 9.20 12.40
CA LEU A 193 -22.30 9.09 12.71
C LEU A 193 -23.08 10.28 12.17
N ILE A 194 -23.83 10.07 11.09
CA ILE A 194 -24.87 11.00 10.62
C ILE A 194 -26.14 10.75 11.44
N VAL A 195 -26.27 11.45 12.57
CA VAL A 195 -27.51 11.46 13.36
C VAL A 195 -28.34 12.70 13.01
N PRO A 196 -29.63 12.57 12.66
CA PRO A 196 -30.51 13.71 12.41
C PRO A 196 -30.54 14.72 13.57
N SER A 197 -30.58 16.00 13.23
CA SER A 197 -30.42 17.14 14.15
C SER A 197 -31.42 17.19 15.32
N HIS A 198 -32.58 16.54 15.22
CA HIS A 198 -33.61 16.55 16.25
C HIS A 198 -33.31 15.68 17.50
N LEU A 199 -32.27 14.83 17.46
CA LEU A 199 -31.92 13.91 18.56
C LEU A 199 -30.79 14.39 19.50
N GLN A 200 -30.11 15.50 19.16
CA GLN A 200 -28.91 15.95 19.91
C GLN A 200 -29.19 16.27 21.39
N CYS A 201 -30.39 16.77 21.73
CA CYS A 201 -30.70 17.25 23.08
C CYS A 201 -30.80 16.15 24.16
N GLN A 202 -30.91 14.86 23.80
CA GLN A 202 -30.90 13.76 24.78
C GLN A 202 -29.53 13.10 24.95
N PHE A 203 -28.64 13.19 23.95
CA PHE A 203 -27.29 12.58 24.02
C PHE A 203 -26.31 13.34 24.93
N LEU A 204 -26.46 14.66 25.05
CA LEU A 204 -25.60 15.51 25.90
C LEU A 204 -25.62 15.08 27.39
N GLN A 205 -26.71 14.48 27.86
CA GLN A 205 -26.84 14.03 29.24
C GLN A 205 -26.12 12.69 29.52
N LEU A 206 -25.80 11.93 28.47
CA LEU A 206 -24.95 10.73 28.56
C LEU A 206 -23.45 11.10 28.56
N LEU A 207 -23.03 12.04 27.70
CA LEU A 207 -21.63 12.46 27.58
C LEU A 207 -21.04 12.96 28.91
N PHE A 208 -21.83 13.69 29.70
CA PHE A 208 -21.42 14.20 31.01
C PHE A 208 -21.08 13.11 32.04
N THR A 209 -21.48 11.86 31.79
CA THR A 209 -21.15 10.71 32.64
C THR A 209 -19.83 10.04 32.21
N LEU A 210 -19.44 10.08 30.93
CA LEU A 210 -18.18 9.48 30.45
C LEU A 210 -16.93 10.22 30.95
N VAL A 211 -16.93 11.55 30.91
CA VAL A 211 -15.74 12.38 31.22
C VAL A 211 -15.24 12.14 32.66
N THR A 212 -16.14 11.82 33.59
CA THR A 212 -15.82 11.67 35.03
C THR A 212 -15.14 10.34 35.37
N CYS A 213 -15.18 9.33 34.49
CA CYS A 213 -14.61 8.00 34.76
C CYS A 213 -13.16 7.81 34.30
N MET A 214 -12.66 8.65 33.39
CA MET A 214 -11.32 8.57 32.78
C MET A 214 -10.13 8.67 33.75
N HIS A 215 -10.36 8.99 35.04
CA HIS A 215 -9.31 9.14 36.05
C HIS A 215 -9.22 7.97 37.07
N ALA A 216 -9.99 6.89 36.88
CA ALA A 216 -10.14 5.83 37.89
C ALA A 216 -9.57 4.45 37.48
N GLN A 217 -8.28 4.25 37.77
CA GLN A 217 -7.64 2.96 38.08
C GLN A 217 -7.49 1.88 36.98
N LYS A 218 -6.22 1.65 36.60
CA LYS A 218 -5.54 0.33 36.57
C LYS A 218 -6.37 -0.90 36.13
N HIS A 219 -6.33 -1.27 34.84
CA HIS A 219 -6.11 -2.66 34.38
C HIS A 219 -5.90 -2.67 32.84
N PRO A 220 -4.70 -2.99 32.31
CA PRO A 220 -4.44 -2.95 30.87
C PRO A 220 -4.78 -4.28 30.18
N SER A 221 -5.80 -4.27 29.32
CA SER A 221 -6.26 -5.38 28.45
C SER A 221 -7.09 -4.79 27.30
N GLN A 222 -7.14 -5.30 26.06
CA GLN A 222 -6.39 -6.36 25.34
C GLN A 222 -6.65 -6.16 23.83
N VAL A 223 -5.70 -6.49 22.93
CA VAL A 223 -5.91 -6.43 21.46
C VAL A 223 -6.56 -7.72 20.95
N PHE A 224 -7.53 -7.61 20.03
CA PHE A 224 -8.67 -8.53 20.05
C PHE A 224 -8.56 -9.90 19.38
N ILE A 225 -7.48 -10.19 18.65
CA ILE A 225 -7.39 -11.41 17.82
C ILE A 225 -6.38 -12.44 18.37
N TRP A 226 -5.34 -12.00 19.11
CA TRP A 226 -4.21 -12.86 19.54
C TRP A 226 -4.00 -12.95 21.08
N GLN A 227 -5.08 -12.87 21.88
CA GLN A 227 -5.05 -13.14 23.35
C GLN A 227 -6.16 -14.10 23.83
N ILE A 228 -6.69 -14.94 22.92
CA ILE A 228 -7.82 -15.84 23.21
C ILE A 228 -7.34 -17.08 23.97
N LYS A 229 -7.18 -16.93 25.29
CA LYS A 229 -6.71 -18.00 26.18
C LYS A 229 -7.65 -19.22 26.12
N PRO A 230 -7.15 -20.42 25.74
CA PRO A 230 -8.01 -21.57 25.52
C PRO A 230 -8.60 -22.12 26.83
N PRO A 231 -9.88 -22.49 26.87
CA PRO A 231 -10.43 -23.31 27.95
C PRO A 231 -9.97 -24.76 27.78
N SER A 232 -9.50 -25.39 28.85
CA SER A 232 -8.85 -26.70 28.79
C SER A 232 -9.81 -27.88 28.52
N SER A 233 -9.88 -28.38 27.28
CA SER A 233 -10.11 -29.81 26.97
C SER A 233 -10.06 -30.10 25.46
N LEU A 234 -9.06 -30.89 25.04
CA LEU A 234 -8.68 -31.23 23.65
C LEU A 234 -8.41 -30.00 22.77
N ASP A 235 -7.13 -29.81 22.44
CA ASP A 235 -6.64 -28.61 21.77
C ASP A 235 -7.18 -28.41 20.35
N ARG A 236 -7.35 -27.14 20.01
CA ARG A 236 -7.94 -26.67 18.74
C ARG A 236 -7.09 -25.62 18.03
N ASN A 237 -5.88 -25.37 18.53
CA ASN A 237 -4.83 -24.63 17.80
C ASN A 237 -4.14 -25.52 16.76
N ASP A 238 -4.23 -26.84 16.90
CA ASP A 238 -3.51 -27.83 16.08
C ASP A 238 -3.79 -27.69 14.57
N LEU A 239 -4.95 -27.16 14.17
CA LEU A 239 -5.31 -26.96 12.76
C LEU A 239 -4.53 -25.81 12.10
N GLU A 240 -4.35 -24.69 12.79
CA GLU A 240 -3.56 -23.54 12.30
C GLU A 240 -2.08 -23.94 12.23
N LEU A 241 -1.61 -24.61 13.29
CA LEU A 241 -0.24 -25.13 13.38
C LEU A 241 0.06 -26.22 12.34
N ALA A 242 -0.92 -27.01 11.90
CA ALA A 242 -0.73 -28.01 10.85
C ALA A 242 -0.48 -27.38 9.47
N LEU A 243 -1.12 -26.26 9.15
CA LEU A 243 -0.92 -25.55 7.88
C LEU A 243 0.45 -24.84 7.86
N ILE A 244 0.81 -24.16 8.95
CA ILE A 244 2.15 -23.55 9.12
C ILE A 244 3.24 -24.64 9.13
N GLN A 245 2.97 -25.83 9.70
CA GLN A 245 3.91 -26.96 9.66
C GLN A 245 4.08 -27.51 8.24
N HIS A 246 3.01 -27.67 7.45
CA HIS A 246 3.14 -28.11 6.06
C HIS A 246 3.92 -27.10 5.21
N ALA A 247 3.65 -25.79 5.38
CA ALA A 247 4.43 -24.73 4.77
C ALA A 247 5.92 -24.82 5.16
N ASN A 248 6.22 -25.05 6.44
CA ASN A 248 7.58 -25.31 6.94
C ASN A 248 8.24 -26.54 6.33
N ASP A 249 7.51 -27.66 6.26
CA ASP A 249 8.04 -28.95 5.80
C ASP A 249 8.41 -28.87 4.31
N ILE A 250 7.55 -28.27 3.47
CA ILE A 250 7.84 -28.13 2.04
C ILE A 250 8.92 -27.08 1.78
N SER A 251 8.90 -25.94 2.47
CA SER A 251 9.97 -24.93 2.36
C SER A 251 11.31 -25.51 2.81
N SER A 252 11.33 -26.33 3.87
CA SER A 252 12.53 -27.04 4.33
C SER A 252 13.06 -28.03 3.28
N GLU A 253 12.17 -28.81 2.64
CA GLU A 253 12.55 -29.74 1.56
C GLU A 253 13.07 -28.99 0.33
N ALA A 254 12.45 -27.86 -0.02
CA ALA A 254 12.88 -26.99 -1.12
C ALA A 254 14.26 -26.36 -0.86
N HIS A 255 14.52 -25.82 0.34
CA HIS A 255 15.85 -25.32 0.74
C HIS A 255 16.93 -26.40 0.63
N VAL A 256 16.62 -27.63 1.04
CA VAL A 256 17.53 -28.79 0.92
C VAL A 256 17.81 -29.15 -0.54
N GLU A 257 16.80 -29.10 -1.42
CA GLU A 257 16.98 -29.39 -2.84
C GLU A 257 17.73 -28.26 -3.58
N VAL A 258 17.55 -27.00 -3.17
CA VAL A 258 18.35 -25.84 -3.64
C VAL A 258 19.81 -25.98 -3.20
N MET A 259 20.08 -26.35 -1.94
CA MET A 259 21.45 -26.63 -1.46
C MET A 259 22.13 -27.73 -2.27
N ARG A 260 21.41 -28.80 -2.66
CA ARG A 260 21.94 -29.88 -3.51
C ARG A 260 22.24 -29.47 -4.95
N LYS A 261 21.51 -28.49 -5.50
CA LYS A 261 21.63 -28.05 -6.91
C LYS A 261 22.55 -26.85 -7.11
N THR A 262 22.85 -26.10 -6.04
CA THR A 262 23.71 -24.92 -6.09
C THR A 262 25.08 -25.28 -6.68
N THR A 263 25.46 -24.63 -7.77
CA THR A 263 26.75 -24.80 -8.45
C THR A 263 27.32 -23.42 -8.82
N VAL A 264 28.60 -23.20 -8.55
CA VAL A 264 29.32 -21.95 -8.89
C VAL A 264 29.11 -21.57 -10.37
N GLY A 265 28.86 -20.29 -10.63
CA GLY A 265 28.57 -19.75 -11.97
C GLY A 265 27.09 -19.70 -12.33
N MET A 266 26.20 -20.23 -11.49
CA MET A 266 24.75 -19.98 -11.60
C MET A 266 24.38 -18.54 -11.19
N LYS A 267 23.15 -18.16 -11.53
CA LYS A 267 22.47 -16.93 -11.09
C LYS A 267 21.65 -17.18 -9.83
N GLU A 268 21.53 -16.16 -8.98
CA GLU A 268 20.68 -16.16 -7.79
C GLU A 268 19.22 -16.54 -8.10
N TYR A 269 18.60 -15.97 -9.14
CA TYR A 269 17.22 -16.27 -9.55
C TYR A 269 17.01 -17.75 -9.97
N GLN A 270 18.07 -18.50 -10.27
CA GLN A 270 17.94 -19.93 -10.54
C GLN A 270 17.71 -20.74 -9.26
N LEU A 271 18.15 -20.23 -8.11
CA LEU A 271 17.91 -20.85 -6.80
C LEU A 271 16.47 -20.54 -6.33
N GLU A 272 16.03 -19.29 -6.49
CA GLU A 272 14.63 -18.86 -6.33
C GLU A 272 13.68 -19.70 -7.21
N SER A 273 13.98 -19.82 -8.50
CA SER A 273 13.17 -20.61 -9.44
C SER A 273 13.10 -22.10 -9.05
N MET A 274 14.18 -22.67 -8.51
CA MET A 274 14.17 -24.04 -7.98
C MET A 274 13.33 -24.17 -6.71
N PHE A 275 13.37 -23.19 -5.80
CA PHE A 275 12.54 -23.16 -4.59
C PHE A 275 11.06 -23.07 -4.94
N LEU A 276 10.67 -22.05 -5.70
CA LEU A 276 9.28 -21.79 -6.12
C LEU A 276 8.69 -22.96 -6.94
N HIS A 277 9.51 -23.59 -7.79
CA HIS A 277 9.08 -24.81 -8.49
C HIS A 277 8.78 -25.94 -7.51
N HIS A 278 9.66 -26.19 -6.53
CA HIS A 278 9.51 -27.30 -5.58
C HIS A 278 8.29 -27.11 -4.66
N THR A 279 8.13 -25.91 -4.10
CA THR A 279 7.04 -25.60 -3.16
C THR A 279 5.66 -25.62 -3.82
N TYR A 280 5.55 -25.17 -5.08
CA TYR A 280 4.29 -25.28 -5.82
C TYR A 280 4.05 -26.72 -6.32
N MET A 281 5.04 -27.36 -6.96
CA MET A 281 4.90 -28.69 -7.61
C MET A 281 4.53 -29.80 -6.62
N TYR A 282 5.10 -29.78 -5.40
CA TYR A 282 4.88 -30.83 -4.40
C TYR A 282 4.06 -30.36 -3.19
N GLY A 283 4.21 -29.11 -2.76
CA GLY A 283 3.48 -28.55 -1.62
C GLY A 283 2.13 -27.92 -1.97
N GLY A 284 1.81 -27.72 -3.25
CA GLY A 284 0.61 -26.99 -3.69
C GLY A 284 0.63 -25.49 -3.37
N CYS A 285 1.77 -24.96 -2.94
CA CYS A 285 1.94 -23.56 -2.53
C CYS A 285 2.04 -22.66 -3.77
N ARG A 286 0.90 -22.12 -4.22
CA ARG A 286 0.85 -21.25 -5.41
C ARG A 286 1.43 -19.85 -5.14
N HIS A 287 1.50 -19.44 -3.88
CA HIS A 287 2.12 -18.19 -3.43
C HIS A 287 3.38 -18.46 -2.59
N CYS A 288 4.27 -17.47 -2.57
CA CYS A 288 5.35 -17.36 -1.60
C CYS A 288 4.91 -16.34 -0.54
N SER A 289 5.27 -16.51 0.74
CA SER A 289 4.84 -15.60 1.82
C SER A 289 5.44 -14.19 1.67
N TYR A 290 6.51 -14.06 0.88
CA TYR A 290 7.21 -12.82 0.52
C TYR A 290 8.05 -13.06 -0.76
N THR A 291 8.60 -12.00 -1.35
CA THR A 291 9.55 -12.10 -2.47
C THR A 291 10.82 -12.83 -2.02
N CYS A 292 11.23 -13.89 -2.71
CA CYS A 292 12.41 -14.67 -2.36
C CYS A 292 13.69 -13.82 -2.36
N ILE A 293 14.48 -13.94 -1.29
CA ILE A 293 15.72 -13.19 -1.08
C ILE A 293 16.88 -14.18 -1.34
N CYS A 294 17.38 -14.24 -2.58
CA CYS A 294 18.49 -15.11 -2.95
C CYS A 294 19.79 -14.31 -3.02
N ALA A 295 20.43 -14.06 -1.89
CA ALA A 295 21.56 -13.15 -1.79
C ALA A 295 22.92 -13.87 -1.71
N THR A 296 23.87 -13.52 -2.57
CA THR A 296 25.21 -14.15 -2.63
C THR A 296 26.37 -13.17 -2.56
N GLY A 297 27.48 -13.62 -1.95
CA GLY A 297 28.65 -12.80 -1.70
C GLY A 297 28.28 -11.54 -0.93
N GLY A 298 28.74 -10.38 -1.39
CA GLY A 298 28.39 -9.08 -0.82
C GLY A 298 26.88 -8.78 -0.74
N ASN A 299 26.05 -9.36 -1.62
CA ASN A 299 24.59 -9.16 -1.58
C ASN A 299 23.98 -9.66 -0.26
N SER A 300 24.59 -10.67 0.39
CA SER A 300 24.08 -11.23 1.66
C SER A 300 24.18 -10.28 2.86
N ALA A 301 24.74 -9.07 2.70
CA ALA A 301 24.62 -7.97 3.66
C ALA A 301 23.35 -7.10 3.46
N VAL A 302 22.62 -7.25 2.35
CA VAL A 302 21.38 -6.52 2.04
C VAL A 302 20.20 -7.34 2.54
N LEU A 303 19.61 -6.91 3.65
CA LEU A 303 18.66 -7.73 4.43
C LEU A 303 17.45 -8.22 3.63
N HIS A 304 16.83 -7.33 2.86
CA HIS A 304 15.71 -7.60 1.93
C HIS A 304 16.19 -7.40 0.48
N TYR A 305 17.14 -8.22 0.04
CA TYR A 305 17.54 -8.32 -1.37
C TYR A 305 16.42 -8.97 -2.23
N GLY A 306 16.59 -9.15 -3.54
CA GLY A 306 15.61 -9.85 -4.40
C GLY A 306 14.41 -9.02 -4.87
N HIS A 307 14.15 -7.85 -4.26
CA HIS A 307 13.14 -6.91 -4.76
C HIS A 307 13.45 -6.39 -6.18
N ALA A 308 12.45 -5.85 -6.89
CA ALA A 308 12.52 -5.53 -8.33
C ALA A 308 13.67 -4.61 -8.81
N ALA A 309 14.38 -3.90 -7.92
CA ALA A 309 15.56 -3.08 -8.27
C ALA A 309 16.90 -3.72 -7.84
N ALA A 310 16.86 -4.92 -7.30
CA ALA A 310 17.99 -5.77 -6.94
C ALA A 310 17.60 -7.26 -7.11
N PRO A 311 17.19 -7.70 -8.33
CA PRO A 311 16.21 -8.76 -8.51
C PRO A 311 16.84 -10.15 -8.68
N ASN A 312 17.63 -10.59 -7.69
CA ASN A 312 18.31 -11.89 -7.69
C ASN A 312 19.12 -12.16 -8.98
N ASP A 313 19.83 -11.14 -9.50
CA ASP A 313 20.47 -11.20 -10.81
C ASP A 313 22.00 -11.36 -10.79
N ARG A 314 22.64 -11.49 -9.62
CA ARG A 314 24.09 -11.72 -9.56
C ARG A 314 24.44 -13.16 -9.97
N THR A 315 25.58 -13.31 -10.65
CA THR A 315 26.24 -14.61 -10.84
C THR A 315 27.18 -14.85 -9.67
N PHE A 316 27.07 -15.98 -8.98
CA PHE A 316 27.89 -16.25 -7.79
C PHE A 316 29.17 -17.04 -8.12
N GLU A 317 30.23 -16.68 -7.39
CA GLU A 317 31.62 -17.04 -7.65
C GLU A 317 32.15 -18.03 -6.61
N ASP A 318 33.28 -18.69 -6.90
CA ASP A 318 33.89 -19.63 -5.94
C ASP A 318 34.34 -18.90 -4.67
N GLY A 319 33.91 -19.41 -3.51
CA GLY A 319 34.16 -18.80 -2.21
C GLY A 319 33.07 -17.85 -1.70
N ASP A 320 32.02 -17.55 -2.47
CA ASP A 320 30.88 -16.79 -1.95
C ASP A 320 30.13 -17.54 -0.83
N MET A 321 29.56 -16.77 0.11
CA MET A 321 28.42 -17.22 0.92
C MET A 321 27.12 -16.96 0.17
N ALA A 322 26.23 -17.93 0.12
CA ALA A 322 24.80 -17.70 -0.07
C ALA A 322 24.13 -17.46 1.29
N LEU A 323 23.15 -16.57 1.27
CA LEU A 323 22.10 -16.39 2.27
C LEU A 323 20.80 -16.41 1.47
N LEU A 324 20.08 -17.53 1.52
CA LEU A 324 18.81 -17.69 0.84
C LEU A 324 17.70 -17.67 1.88
N ASP A 325 16.84 -16.68 1.78
CA ASP A 325 15.71 -16.44 2.67
C ASP A 325 14.42 -16.52 1.83
N MET A 326 13.67 -17.60 2.05
CA MET A 326 12.55 -18.02 1.21
C MET A 326 11.57 -18.88 2.01
N GLY A 327 10.27 -18.59 1.91
CA GLY A 327 9.22 -19.33 2.61
C GLY A 327 7.89 -19.35 1.84
N ALA A 328 7.29 -20.53 1.71
CA ALA A 328 6.06 -20.77 0.96
C ALA A 328 4.79 -20.43 1.77
N GLU A 329 3.73 -20.02 1.07
CA GLU A 329 2.38 -19.86 1.63
C GLU A 329 1.48 -21.04 1.21
N TYR A 330 0.87 -21.71 2.19
CA TYR A 330 -0.15 -22.73 1.96
C TYR A 330 -1.49 -22.32 2.55
N HIS A 331 -2.49 -22.10 1.69
CA HIS A 331 -3.84 -21.68 2.08
C HIS A 331 -3.82 -20.47 3.05
N PHE A 332 -3.13 -19.41 2.63
CA PHE A 332 -2.89 -18.18 3.39
C PHE A 332 -1.91 -18.29 4.58
N TYR A 333 -1.54 -19.48 5.05
CA TYR A 333 -0.57 -19.64 6.14
C TYR A 333 0.86 -19.72 5.62
N GLY A 334 1.74 -18.86 6.14
CA GLY A 334 3.12 -18.73 5.70
C GLY A 334 4.10 -19.69 6.39
N SER A 335 5.30 -19.70 5.83
CA SER A 335 6.56 -20.12 6.46
C SER A 335 7.62 -19.06 6.19
N ASP A 336 8.65 -19.00 7.04
CA ASP A 336 9.76 -18.04 6.93
C ASP A 336 11.09 -18.71 7.31
N ILE A 337 12.00 -18.88 6.35
CA ILE A 337 13.20 -19.72 6.50
C ILE A 337 14.39 -19.12 5.75
N THR A 338 15.40 -18.71 6.51
CA THR A 338 16.75 -18.43 5.99
C THR A 338 17.71 -19.61 6.17
N CYS A 339 18.36 -19.99 5.06
CA CYS A 339 19.53 -20.88 5.01
C CYS A 339 20.77 -20.13 4.47
N SER A 340 21.86 -20.10 5.26
CA SER A 340 23.16 -19.60 4.79
C SER A 340 24.17 -20.73 4.59
N PHE A 341 24.90 -20.74 3.47
CA PHE A 341 25.86 -21.80 3.12
C PHE A 341 26.90 -21.33 2.07
N PRO A 342 28.10 -21.93 1.99
CA PRO A 342 29.09 -21.60 0.97
C PRO A 342 28.69 -22.19 -0.39
N VAL A 343 28.69 -21.39 -1.46
CA VAL A 343 28.15 -21.81 -2.79
C VAL A 343 28.93 -22.95 -3.46
N ASN A 344 30.14 -23.24 -2.99
CA ASN A 344 30.99 -24.36 -3.43
C ASN A 344 30.88 -25.61 -2.53
N GLY A 345 30.01 -25.60 -1.52
CA GLY A 345 29.80 -26.72 -0.60
C GLY A 345 30.90 -26.95 0.45
N LYS A 346 31.82 -26.00 0.68
CA LYS A 346 32.91 -26.12 1.68
C LYS A 346 33.17 -24.83 2.45
N PHE A 347 32.92 -24.81 3.77
CA PHE A 347 33.16 -23.64 4.60
C PHE A 347 34.66 -23.41 4.83
N THR A 348 35.17 -22.25 4.40
CA THR A 348 36.46 -21.69 4.82
C THR A 348 36.51 -21.43 6.33
N SER A 349 37.70 -21.14 6.88
CA SER A 349 37.86 -20.81 8.30
C SER A 349 37.06 -19.58 8.73
N ASP A 350 37.02 -18.55 7.87
CA ASP A 350 36.35 -17.28 8.15
C ASP A 350 34.82 -17.44 8.06
N GLN A 351 34.33 -18.15 7.03
CA GLN A 351 32.91 -18.50 6.93
C GLN A 351 32.45 -19.35 8.12
N ARG A 352 33.22 -20.38 8.50
CA ARG A 352 32.88 -21.25 9.64
C ARG A 352 32.87 -20.50 10.97
N LEU A 353 33.74 -19.49 11.15
CA LEU A 353 33.77 -18.61 12.32
C LEU A 353 32.48 -17.79 12.45
N ILE A 354 32.07 -17.09 11.39
CA ILE A 354 30.87 -16.25 11.41
C ILE A 354 29.60 -17.11 11.48
N TYR A 355 29.54 -18.18 10.69
CA TYR A 355 28.40 -19.09 10.68
C TYR A 355 28.15 -19.73 12.04
N ASN A 356 29.19 -20.27 12.69
CA ASN A 356 29.05 -20.88 14.01
C ASN A 356 28.69 -19.86 15.11
N ALA A 357 29.03 -18.58 14.95
CA ALA A 357 28.59 -17.53 15.87
C ALA A 357 27.07 -17.32 15.81
N VAL A 358 26.52 -17.28 14.59
CA VAL A 358 25.07 -17.15 14.37
C VAL A 358 24.33 -18.44 14.77
N LEU A 359 24.88 -19.62 14.46
CA LEU A 359 24.31 -20.91 14.87
C LEU A 359 24.26 -21.05 16.40
N GLN A 360 25.33 -20.61 17.11
CA GLN A 360 25.33 -20.62 18.56
C GLN A 360 24.26 -19.65 19.12
N ALA A 361 24.08 -18.47 18.52
CA ALA A 361 23.02 -17.53 18.91
C ALA A 361 21.63 -18.16 18.73
N HIS A 362 21.32 -18.66 17.53
CA HIS A 362 20.06 -19.33 17.16
C HIS A 362 19.72 -20.47 18.11
N ASN A 363 20.63 -21.43 18.28
CA ASN A 363 20.40 -22.62 19.10
C ASN A 363 20.22 -22.27 20.58
N THR A 364 20.86 -21.21 21.08
CA THR A 364 20.69 -20.76 22.47
C THR A 364 19.35 -20.05 22.67
N VAL A 365 18.86 -19.27 21.69
CA VAL A 365 17.53 -18.64 21.75
C VAL A 365 16.43 -19.70 21.80
N ILE A 366 16.41 -20.65 20.86
CA ILE A 366 15.43 -21.75 20.88
C ILE A 366 15.49 -22.53 22.21
N SER A 367 16.70 -22.76 22.75
CA SER A 367 16.87 -23.43 24.06
C SER A 367 16.38 -22.64 25.28
N ALA A 368 16.18 -21.32 25.15
CA ALA A 368 15.70 -20.44 26.22
C ALA A 368 14.21 -20.09 26.11
N MET A 369 13.62 -20.19 24.91
CA MET A 369 12.22 -19.86 24.62
C MET A 369 11.24 -20.74 25.38
N LYS A 370 10.32 -20.08 26.08
CA LYS A 370 9.17 -20.63 26.82
C LYS A 370 8.25 -19.48 27.26
N PRO A 371 7.02 -19.75 27.72
CA PRO A 371 6.11 -18.73 28.22
C PRO A 371 6.70 -17.89 29.36
N GLY A 372 6.44 -16.58 29.34
CA GLY A 372 6.93 -15.62 30.34
C GLY A 372 8.38 -15.16 30.14
N VAL A 373 9.00 -15.46 29.00
CA VAL A 373 10.32 -14.90 28.60
C VAL A 373 10.10 -13.66 27.74
N ASN A 374 10.76 -12.54 28.07
CA ASN A 374 10.64 -11.31 27.29
C ASN A 374 11.51 -11.33 26.02
N TRP A 375 10.95 -10.89 24.88
CA TRP A 375 11.66 -10.92 23.59
C TRP A 375 12.88 -9.96 23.52
N ILE A 376 12.85 -8.82 24.23
CA ILE A 376 14.01 -7.90 24.31
C ILE A 376 15.20 -8.59 24.99
N ASP A 377 14.94 -9.42 26.00
CA ASP A 377 15.99 -10.15 26.71
C ASP A 377 16.61 -11.26 25.84
N MET A 378 15.87 -11.87 24.91
CA MET A 378 16.46 -12.81 23.94
C MET A 378 17.45 -12.10 22.98
N HIS A 379 17.16 -10.85 22.60
CA HIS A 379 18.04 -10.03 21.76
C HIS A 379 19.30 -9.54 22.51
N LYS A 380 19.17 -9.10 23.77
CA LYS A 380 20.25 -8.46 24.58
C LYS A 380 20.71 -9.19 25.85
N ILE A 381 19.72 -9.60 26.65
CA ILE A 381 19.66 -9.56 28.13
C ILE A 381 20.03 -8.23 28.80
N ARG A 382 19.19 -7.87 29.77
CA ARG A 382 19.44 -6.92 30.85
C ARG A 382 19.71 -7.67 32.17
N LYS A 383 20.66 -7.19 32.99
CA LYS A 383 20.81 -7.70 34.37
C LYS A 383 19.51 -7.53 35.17
N PRO A 384 19.10 -8.51 36.00
CA PRO A 384 17.96 -8.32 36.88
C PRO A 384 18.24 -7.17 37.85
N LEU A 385 17.34 -6.18 37.87
CA LEU A 385 17.36 -5.14 38.89
C LEU A 385 17.06 -5.77 40.25
N ILE A 386 17.94 -5.54 41.22
CA ILE A 386 17.66 -5.84 42.62
C ILE A 386 16.55 -4.88 43.08
N ASP A 387 15.54 -5.41 43.78
CA ASP A 387 14.41 -4.64 44.33
C ASP A 387 14.89 -3.44 45.16
N LEU A 388 14.72 -2.23 44.63
CA LEU A 388 14.77 -0.99 45.40
C LEU A 388 13.39 -0.69 46.00
N LYS A 389 12.92 -1.60 46.85
CA LYS A 389 11.77 -1.42 47.74
C LYS A 389 12.17 -1.73 49.18
N HIS A 390 11.54 -1.02 50.12
CA HIS A 390 11.80 -1.04 51.57
C HIS A 390 13.05 -0.27 52.05
N GLY A 391 12.97 1.05 51.97
CA GLY A 391 13.59 1.89 53.00
C GLY A 391 12.72 1.88 54.27
N TYR A 392 12.93 0.91 55.17
CA TYR A 392 12.37 0.94 56.54
C TYR A 392 13.35 0.31 57.54
N ILE A 393 13.28 0.75 58.80
CA ILE A 393 14.32 0.53 59.81
C ILE A 393 14.11 -0.81 60.55
N GLY A 394 15.18 -1.61 60.67
CA GLY A 394 15.23 -2.81 61.51
C GLY A 394 16.66 -3.22 61.87
N LYS A 395 16.89 -3.66 63.11
CA LYS A 395 18.20 -4.11 63.62
C LYS A 395 18.24 -5.63 63.88
N ASN A 396 19.47 -6.17 63.92
CA ASN A 396 19.92 -7.42 64.55
C ASN A 396 19.87 -8.75 63.75
N ASN A 397 20.74 -9.67 64.21
CA ASN A 397 20.82 -11.12 64.00
C ASN A 397 21.38 -11.69 62.67
N SER A 398 22.72 -11.66 62.58
CA SER A 398 23.61 -12.84 62.49
C SER A 398 23.18 -14.14 61.75
N ASN A 399 24.12 -14.64 60.93
CA ASN A 399 24.38 -16.07 60.63
C ASN A 399 23.28 -16.91 59.94
N ILE A 400 23.23 -16.85 58.60
CA ILE A 400 22.98 -18.04 57.76
C ILE A 400 24.01 -18.08 56.62
N LYS A 401 24.84 -19.14 56.55
CA LYS A 401 25.72 -19.42 55.39
C LYS A 401 24.94 -20.16 54.31
N GLY A 402 24.19 -19.43 53.48
CA GLY A 402 23.45 -19.97 52.33
C GLY A 402 24.35 -20.15 51.10
N ASN A 403 24.38 -21.36 50.53
CA ASN A 403 25.22 -21.68 49.37
C ASN A 403 24.61 -21.13 48.07
N LYS A 404 24.97 -19.91 47.67
CA LYS A 404 24.52 -19.29 46.42
C LYS A 404 25.08 -20.02 45.19
N ARG A 405 24.30 -20.98 44.66
CA ARG A 405 24.48 -21.44 43.27
C ARG A 405 24.31 -20.22 42.35
N ARG A 406 25.37 -19.87 41.60
CA ARG A 406 25.28 -18.95 40.47
C ARG A 406 24.47 -19.64 39.36
N CYS A 407 23.22 -19.23 39.18
CA CYS A 407 22.66 -19.21 37.83
C CYS A 407 23.49 -18.21 37.02
N LYS A 408 23.83 -18.53 35.77
CA LYS A 408 24.59 -17.61 34.93
C LYS A 408 23.66 -16.55 34.33
N GLU A 409 24.21 -15.36 34.15
CA GLU A 409 23.60 -14.25 33.41
C GLU A 409 24.09 -14.38 31.94
N GLU A 410 23.30 -15.02 31.08
CA GLU A 410 23.68 -15.28 29.68
C GLU A 410 22.83 -14.42 28.75
N GLY A 411 23.42 -13.34 28.21
CA GLY A 411 22.85 -12.64 27.07
C GLY A 411 23.03 -13.46 25.81
N LEU A 412 21.95 -13.58 25.03
CA LEU A 412 21.86 -14.51 23.90
C LEU A 412 22.38 -13.86 22.62
N ALA A 413 21.50 -13.39 21.72
CA ALA A 413 21.85 -13.23 20.30
C ALA A 413 23.05 -12.30 20.05
N GLU A 414 22.92 -11.00 20.35
CA GLU A 414 23.99 -10.02 20.11
C GLU A 414 25.28 -10.36 20.87
N LYS A 415 25.16 -10.84 22.12
CA LYS A 415 26.31 -11.09 22.99
C LYS A 415 27.10 -12.33 22.55
N ILE A 416 26.43 -13.42 22.16
CA ILE A 416 27.07 -14.62 21.60
C ILE A 416 27.80 -14.30 20.30
N ILE A 417 27.22 -13.43 19.46
CA ILE A 417 27.85 -12.93 18.23
C ILE A 417 29.10 -12.11 18.59
N LEU A 418 29.01 -11.09 19.46
CA LEU A 418 30.16 -10.27 19.87
C LEU A 418 31.27 -11.07 20.56
N ASP A 419 30.94 -11.99 21.47
CA ASP A 419 31.93 -12.88 22.10
C ASP A 419 32.63 -13.78 21.06
N SER A 420 31.97 -14.11 19.95
CA SER A 420 32.55 -14.94 18.88
C SER A 420 33.36 -14.13 17.86
N LEU A 421 32.91 -12.94 17.49
CA LEU A 421 33.71 -11.96 16.75
C LEU A 421 34.99 -11.59 17.51
N LYS A 422 34.92 -11.53 18.86
CA LYS A 422 36.06 -11.35 19.76
C LYS A 422 37.03 -12.55 19.78
N LYS A 423 36.52 -13.79 19.78
CA LYS A 423 37.38 -15.00 19.59
C LYS A 423 38.10 -14.96 18.24
N GLY A 424 37.46 -14.41 17.21
CA GLY A 424 38.03 -14.17 15.89
C GLY A 424 38.97 -12.95 15.78
N CYS A 425 39.17 -12.20 16.87
CA CYS A 425 39.92 -10.93 16.91
C CYS A 425 39.39 -9.84 15.96
N ILE A 426 38.16 -9.96 15.45
CA ILE A 426 37.47 -8.98 14.59
C ILE A 426 37.08 -7.74 15.42
N VAL A 427 36.65 -7.98 16.66
CA VAL A 427 36.49 -6.96 17.70
C VAL A 427 37.38 -7.27 18.91
N VAL A 428 37.72 -6.24 19.68
CA VAL A 428 38.70 -6.29 20.78
C VAL A 428 38.21 -5.51 22.00
N GLY A 429 38.65 -5.89 23.20
CA GLY A 429 38.22 -5.27 24.47
C GLY A 429 37.18 -6.09 25.24
N ASP A 430 36.38 -5.44 26.07
CA ASP A 430 35.34 -6.09 26.87
C ASP A 430 33.96 -6.07 26.19
N VAL A 431 33.19 -7.15 26.32
CA VAL A 431 31.92 -7.36 25.60
C VAL A 431 30.72 -6.75 26.32
N ASP A 432 30.74 -6.64 27.66
CA ASP A 432 29.68 -5.90 28.37
C ASP A 432 29.80 -4.40 28.05
N ASP A 433 31.04 -3.90 27.91
CA ASP A 433 31.36 -2.55 27.43
C ASP A 433 30.84 -2.31 25.99
N MET A 434 31.00 -3.29 25.08
CA MET A 434 30.44 -3.27 23.72
C MET A 434 28.91 -3.27 23.71
N MET A 435 28.27 -4.09 24.55
CA MET A 435 26.80 -4.17 24.67
C MET A 435 26.20 -2.86 25.18
N VAL A 436 26.85 -2.20 26.16
CA VAL A 436 26.48 -0.86 26.63
C VAL A 436 26.62 0.21 25.54
N LYS A 437 27.55 0.03 24.58
CA LYS A 437 27.68 0.89 23.40
C LYS A 437 26.85 0.44 22.18
N ARG A 438 25.97 -0.55 22.34
CA ARG A 438 25.10 -1.10 21.27
C ARG A 438 25.88 -1.59 20.03
N LEU A 439 27.09 -2.10 20.21
CA LEU A 439 27.95 -2.56 19.11
C LEU A 439 27.35 -3.77 18.36
N GLY A 440 26.54 -4.60 19.03
CA GLY A 440 25.86 -5.74 18.42
C GLY A 440 24.99 -5.32 17.23
N ALA A 441 24.26 -4.20 17.36
CA ALA A 441 23.42 -3.63 16.31
C ALA A 441 24.17 -3.10 15.07
N VAL A 442 25.50 -3.08 15.07
CA VAL A 442 26.32 -2.83 13.87
C VAL A 442 26.41 -4.11 13.00
N PHE A 443 26.42 -5.27 13.66
CA PHE A 443 26.50 -6.59 13.03
C PHE A 443 25.14 -7.29 12.89
N MET A 444 24.13 -6.92 13.70
CA MET A 444 22.76 -7.44 13.68
C MET A 444 21.75 -6.27 13.79
N PRO A 445 21.49 -5.51 12.71
CA PRO A 445 20.71 -4.26 12.77
C PRO A 445 19.17 -4.44 12.74
N HIS A 446 18.67 -5.64 12.45
CA HIS A 446 17.25 -5.99 12.39
C HIS A 446 16.76 -6.54 13.75
N GLY A 447 15.60 -7.20 13.76
CA GLY A 447 15.06 -7.87 14.94
C GLY A 447 15.87 -9.10 15.35
N LEU A 448 15.28 -9.90 16.25
CA LEU A 448 15.65 -11.30 16.47
C LEU A 448 14.57 -12.24 15.89
N GLY A 449 13.53 -11.66 15.30
CA GLY A 449 12.33 -12.35 14.86
C GLY A 449 11.04 -11.67 15.28
N HIS A 450 9.96 -12.19 14.72
CA HIS A 450 8.63 -11.62 14.66
C HIS A 450 7.58 -12.73 14.65
N PHE A 451 6.32 -12.39 14.94
CA PHE A 451 5.24 -13.35 14.79
C PHE A 451 5.05 -13.72 13.30
N LEU A 452 4.55 -14.93 13.08
CA LEU A 452 4.26 -15.53 11.79
C LEU A 452 2.92 -16.27 11.89
N GLY A 453 2.09 -16.16 10.86
CA GLY A 453 0.82 -16.89 10.78
C GLY A 453 0.22 -16.80 9.39
N ILE A 454 -0.83 -15.98 9.22
CA ILE A 454 -1.36 -15.68 7.88
C ILE A 454 -0.53 -14.62 7.16
N ASP A 455 0.11 -13.72 7.91
CA ASP A 455 1.10 -12.80 7.37
C ASP A 455 2.50 -13.25 7.86
N THR A 456 3.51 -13.10 7.00
CA THR A 456 4.93 -13.34 7.33
C THR A 456 5.38 -12.53 8.55
N HIS A 457 4.95 -11.27 8.58
CA HIS A 457 5.10 -10.38 9.72
C HIS A 457 3.73 -10.24 10.42
N ASP A 458 3.32 -11.26 11.18
CA ASP A 458 1.98 -11.30 11.78
C ASP A 458 1.76 -10.21 12.84
N THR A 459 0.49 -9.84 12.94
CA THR A 459 -0.12 -8.76 13.68
C THR A 459 0.00 -8.91 15.20
N GLY A 460 -0.22 -7.79 15.92
CA GLY A 460 -0.22 -7.79 17.38
C GLY A 460 1.17 -7.93 18.02
N GLY A 461 2.24 -7.59 17.30
CA GLY A 461 3.59 -7.48 17.87
C GLY A 461 3.71 -6.36 18.91
N TYR A 462 3.09 -5.20 18.63
CA TYR A 462 2.86 -4.13 19.59
C TYR A 462 1.36 -4.00 19.88
N LEU A 463 1.01 -4.00 21.16
CA LEU A 463 -0.35 -3.78 21.66
C LEU A 463 -0.40 -2.44 22.40
N GLU A 464 -1.59 -1.92 22.70
CA GLU A 464 -1.72 -0.72 23.56
C GLU A 464 -0.84 -0.83 24.82
N GLY A 465 -0.13 0.27 25.13
CA GLY A 465 0.76 0.37 26.27
C GLY A 465 2.15 -0.26 26.08
N LEU A 466 2.43 -0.89 24.94
CA LEU A 466 3.76 -1.41 24.60
C LEU A 466 4.48 -0.46 23.62
N GLU A 467 5.49 0.28 24.08
CA GLU A 467 6.30 1.16 23.22
C GLU A 467 7.39 0.39 22.45
N ARG A 468 7.57 0.73 21.16
CA ARG A 468 8.70 0.32 20.32
C ARG A 468 10.01 0.98 20.85
N PRO A 469 11.03 0.21 21.29
CA PRO A 469 12.24 0.78 21.88
C PRO A 469 13.02 1.65 20.89
N LYS A 470 13.67 2.70 21.37
CA LYS A 470 14.35 3.70 20.50
C LYS A 470 15.84 3.40 20.25
N GLU A 471 16.36 2.30 20.80
CA GLU A 471 17.77 1.91 20.69
C GLU A 471 18.09 1.17 19.37
N PRO A 472 19.33 1.26 18.86
CA PRO A 472 19.82 0.41 17.76
C PRO A 472 19.61 -1.08 18.03
N GLY A 473 19.28 -1.85 16.98
CA GLY A 473 18.80 -3.23 17.08
C GLY A 473 17.34 -3.28 17.53
N LEU A 474 17.07 -2.94 18.79
CA LEU A 474 15.73 -3.09 19.39
C LEU A 474 14.60 -2.34 18.67
N LYS A 475 14.87 -1.18 18.06
CA LYS A 475 13.85 -0.45 17.29
C LYS A 475 13.29 -1.24 16.10
N SER A 476 14.07 -2.21 15.62
CA SER A 476 13.78 -3.09 14.50
C SER A 476 13.06 -4.39 14.91
N LEU A 477 12.91 -4.68 16.22
CA LEU A 477 12.06 -5.78 16.68
C LEU A 477 10.61 -5.53 16.27
N ARG A 478 9.88 -6.55 15.83
CA ARG A 478 8.44 -6.42 15.52
C ARG A 478 7.55 -6.68 16.74
N THR A 479 8.10 -7.25 17.80
CA THR A 479 7.40 -7.48 19.08
C THR A 479 8.31 -7.20 20.27
N VAL A 480 7.71 -6.79 21.39
CA VAL A 480 8.37 -6.70 22.72
C VAL A 480 7.62 -7.48 23.79
N ARG A 481 6.61 -8.27 23.39
CA ARG A 481 5.77 -9.05 24.29
C ARG A 481 6.61 -10.11 25.01
N ASP A 482 6.14 -10.52 26.18
CA ASP A 482 6.55 -11.79 26.76
C ASP A 482 5.95 -12.92 25.93
N LEU A 483 6.74 -13.96 25.66
CA LEU A 483 6.29 -15.16 24.95
C LEU A 483 5.14 -15.84 25.70
N GLN A 484 4.18 -16.38 24.95
CA GLN A 484 3.00 -17.08 25.47
C GLN A 484 2.79 -18.38 24.68
N GLU A 485 2.20 -19.38 25.32
CA GLU A 485 1.85 -20.64 24.66
C GLU A 485 0.88 -20.40 23.49
N GLY A 486 1.12 -21.06 22.36
CA GLY A 486 0.36 -20.85 21.12
C GLY A 486 0.90 -19.76 20.20
N MET A 487 1.90 -18.97 20.60
CA MET A 487 2.59 -18.05 19.68
C MET A 487 3.47 -18.84 18.70
N VAL A 488 3.42 -18.49 17.41
CA VAL A 488 4.44 -18.84 16.42
C VAL A 488 5.30 -17.60 16.16
N ILE A 489 6.62 -17.78 16.13
CA ILE A 489 7.59 -16.68 16.03
C ILE A 489 8.85 -17.15 15.28
N THR A 490 9.43 -16.30 14.42
CA THR A 490 10.73 -16.55 13.80
C THR A 490 11.86 -16.39 14.82
N VAL A 491 12.97 -17.10 14.59
CA VAL A 491 14.22 -16.96 15.36
C VAL A 491 15.37 -16.74 14.39
N GLU A 492 15.67 -15.48 14.09
CA GLU A 492 16.48 -15.05 12.93
C GLU A 492 17.77 -14.27 13.29
N PRO A 493 18.62 -14.70 14.24
CA PRO A 493 19.86 -13.98 14.48
C PRO A 493 20.72 -13.94 13.21
N GLY A 494 21.42 -12.82 13.01
CA GLY A 494 22.28 -12.60 11.85
C GLY A 494 23.57 -11.84 12.18
N CYS A 495 24.57 -11.98 11.33
CA CYS A 495 25.86 -11.30 11.44
C CYS A 495 26.33 -10.86 10.06
N TYR A 496 26.34 -9.54 9.82
CA TYR A 496 26.63 -8.93 8.51
C TYR A 496 27.75 -7.90 8.60
N PHE A 497 28.46 -7.71 7.49
CA PHE A 497 29.53 -6.72 7.34
C PHE A 497 29.07 -5.53 6.49
N ILE A 498 28.03 -4.84 6.97
CA ILE A 498 27.41 -3.70 6.27
C ILE A 498 28.29 -2.46 6.41
N ASP A 499 28.97 -2.06 5.33
CA ASP A 499 29.90 -0.93 5.32
C ASP A 499 29.25 0.40 5.78
N ALA A 500 27.97 0.60 5.47
CA ALA A 500 27.18 1.76 5.91
C ALA A 500 26.92 1.84 7.42
N LEU A 501 27.12 0.73 8.16
CA LEU A 501 27.06 0.68 9.63
C LEU A 501 28.46 0.60 10.24
N LEU A 502 29.35 -0.19 9.62
CA LEU A 502 30.73 -0.38 10.07
C LEU A 502 31.55 0.90 10.01
N ALA A 503 31.51 1.67 8.91
CA ALA A 503 32.34 2.86 8.78
C ALA A 503 32.01 3.94 9.84
N PRO A 504 30.73 4.37 10.04
CA PRO A 504 30.38 5.30 11.11
C PRO A 504 30.73 4.78 12.52
N ALA A 505 30.63 3.47 12.76
CA ALA A 505 30.99 2.88 14.05
C ALA A 505 32.51 2.85 14.28
N MET A 506 33.30 2.62 13.22
CA MET A 506 34.77 2.66 13.24
C MET A 506 35.33 4.08 13.36
N GLU A 507 34.63 5.09 12.84
CA GLU A 507 35.02 6.50 12.96
C GLU A 507 34.63 7.13 14.31
N ASN A 508 33.53 6.68 14.92
CA ASN A 508 33.04 7.20 16.19
C ASN A 508 33.98 6.85 17.36
N SER A 509 34.51 7.87 18.03
CA SER A 509 35.49 7.76 19.12
C SER A 509 35.03 6.97 20.35
N ALA A 510 33.72 6.75 20.52
CA ALA A 510 33.18 5.90 21.59
C ALA A 510 33.26 4.39 21.28
N THR A 511 33.34 4.01 20.00
CA THR A 511 33.24 2.63 19.51
C THR A 511 34.46 2.17 18.70
N SER A 512 35.20 3.08 18.06
CA SER A 512 36.39 2.80 17.25
C SER A 512 37.40 1.88 17.96
N LYS A 513 37.62 2.13 19.26
CA LYS A 513 38.49 1.34 20.16
C LYS A 513 38.16 -0.16 20.24
N PHE A 514 36.98 -0.59 19.80
CA PHE A 514 36.56 -2.00 19.82
C PHE A 514 36.83 -2.73 18.50
N PHE A 515 37.22 -2.05 17.42
CA PHE A 515 37.36 -2.67 16.11
C PHE A 515 38.81 -2.99 15.77
N ASN A 516 39.05 -4.18 15.21
CA ASN A 516 40.32 -4.51 14.58
C ASN A 516 40.24 -4.17 13.08
N HIS A 517 40.62 -2.95 12.73
CA HIS A 517 40.50 -2.42 11.36
C HIS A 517 41.22 -3.28 10.31
N GLU A 518 42.36 -3.92 10.65
CA GLU A 518 43.09 -4.81 9.74
C GLU A 518 42.29 -6.09 9.47
N ILE A 519 41.77 -6.74 10.51
CA ILE A 519 40.99 -7.97 10.35
C ILE A 519 39.63 -7.70 9.70
N ILE A 520 38.94 -6.61 10.05
CA ILE A 520 37.65 -6.24 9.41
C ILE A 520 37.80 -5.98 7.91
N GLY A 521 38.96 -5.46 7.45
CA GLY A 521 39.23 -5.30 6.03
C GLY A 521 39.05 -6.58 5.21
N ARG A 522 39.29 -7.77 5.81
CA ARG A 522 39.11 -9.08 5.17
C ARG A 522 37.65 -9.48 4.97
N PHE A 523 36.73 -8.92 5.76
CA PHE A 523 35.31 -9.30 5.75
C PHE A 523 34.43 -8.33 4.95
N LYS A 524 34.98 -7.27 4.34
CA LYS A 524 34.20 -6.27 3.57
C LYS A 524 33.36 -6.86 2.42
N SER A 525 33.85 -7.91 1.75
CA SER A 525 33.12 -8.61 0.69
C SER A 525 32.42 -9.89 1.16
N PHE A 526 32.42 -10.17 2.47
CA PHE A 526 31.81 -11.38 3.04
C PHE A 526 30.29 -11.40 2.91
N GLY A 527 29.65 -10.22 2.90
CA GLY A 527 28.22 -10.08 3.04
C GLY A 527 27.78 -10.38 4.48
N GLY A 528 27.08 -11.49 4.71
CA GLY A 528 26.68 -11.92 6.05
C GLY A 528 26.13 -13.34 6.13
N VAL A 529 25.64 -13.69 7.32
CA VAL A 529 24.94 -14.94 7.62
C VAL A 529 23.68 -14.62 8.42
N ARG A 530 22.54 -15.19 8.04
CA ARG A 530 21.32 -15.33 8.86
C ARG A 530 20.95 -16.82 8.95
N ILE A 531 20.47 -17.24 10.11
CA ILE A 531 19.97 -18.60 10.34
C ILE A 531 18.63 -18.46 11.03
N GLU A 532 17.57 -18.90 10.38
CA GLU A 532 16.21 -18.57 10.75
C GLU A 532 15.31 -19.79 10.68
N SER A 533 14.61 -20.05 11.78
CA SER A 533 13.61 -21.11 11.89
C SER A 533 12.31 -20.57 12.49
N ASP A 534 11.20 -21.17 12.07
CA ASP A 534 9.88 -20.97 12.65
C ASP A 534 9.70 -21.79 13.93
N VAL A 535 9.19 -21.16 14.99
CA VAL A 535 9.13 -21.74 16.32
C VAL A 535 7.78 -21.51 16.99
N HIS A 536 7.08 -22.60 17.31
CA HIS A 536 5.85 -22.59 18.12
C HIS A 536 6.18 -22.68 19.61
N VAL A 537 5.70 -21.74 20.42
CA VAL A 537 5.90 -21.71 21.88
C VAL A 537 4.89 -22.64 22.59
N THR A 538 5.39 -23.58 23.39
CA THR A 538 4.59 -24.55 24.17
C THR A 538 4.57 -24.19 25.65
N SER A 539 3.65 -24.74 26.44
CA SER A 539 3.52 -24.52 27.91
C SER A 539 4.82 -24.62 28.72
N ASN A 540 5.80 -25.40 28.24
CA ASN A 540 7.06 -25.70 28.92
C ASN A 540 8.33 -25.31 28.14
N GLY A 541 8.21 -24.75 26.93
CA GLY A 541 9.34 -24.57 26.01
C GLY A 541 8.90 -24.07 24.65
N CYS A 542 9.45 -24.66 23.59
CA CYS A 542 9.01 -24.46 22.22
C CYS A 542 9.28 -25.69 21.33
N LYS A 543 8.68 -25.70 20.15
CA LYS A 543 8.92 -26.65 19.05
C LYS A 543 9.44 -25.87 17.85
N ASN A 544 10.67 -26.15 17.41
CA ASN A 544 11.14 -25.72 16.09
C ASN A 544 10.38 -26.50 15.02
N MET A 545 9.81 -25.80 14.04
CA MET A 545 9.01 -26.34 12.95
C MET A 545 9.83 -26.57 11.67
N THR A 546 10.95 -25.87 11.52
CA THR A 546 11.86 -25.92 10.37
C THR A 546 12.83 -27.11 10.44
N ASN A 547 13.03 -27.80 9.31
CA ASN A 547 13.80 -29.05 9.24
C ASN A 547 14.85 -29.05 8.11
N VAL A 548 15.84 -28.17 8.21
CA VAL A 548 16.97 -28.02 7.27
C VAL A 548 18.31 -28.36 7.97
N PRO A 549 19.38 -28.73 7.24
CA PRO A 549 20.71 -28.91 7.83
C PRO A 549 21.21 -27.59 8.46
N ARG A 550 21.77 -27.67 9.68
CA ARG A 550 22.21 -26.49 10.44
C ARG A 550 23.65 -26.56 10.93
N GLU A 551 24.18 -27.74 11.22
CA GLU A 551 25.61 -27.85 11.53
C GLU A 551 26.44 -27.75 10.24
N THR A 552 27.62 -27.13 10.29
CA THR A 552 28.44 -26.92 9.07
C THR A 552 28.83 -28.22 8.37
N TRP A 553 28.94 -29.33 9.10
CA TRP A 553 29.17 -30.66 8.52
C TRP A 553 27.92 -31.30 7.90
N GLU A 554 26.71 -30.95 8.36
CA GLU A 554 25.45 -31.40 7.76
C GLU A 554 25.24 -30.72 6.40
N ILE A 555 25.44 -29.40 6.35
CA ILE A 555 25.37 -28.60 5.11
C ILE A 555 26.40 -29.11 4.10
N GLU A 556 27.66 -29.27 4.52
CA GLU A 556 28.72 -29.83 3.69
C GLU A 556 28.43 -31.25 3.16
N ALA A 557 27.65 -32.05 3.89
CA ALA A 557 27.24 -33.39 3.48
C ALA A 557 26.04 -33.35 2.51
N VAL A 558 25.02 -32.54 2.79
CA VAL A 558 23.84 -32.38 1.92
C VAL A 558 24.23 -31.78 0.56
N MET A 559 25.07 -30.74 0.54
CA MET A 559 25.59 -30.17 -0.72
C MET A 559 26.50 -31.15 -1.48
N ALA A 560 27.14 -32.10 -0.79
CA ALA A 560 27.87 -33.21 -1.42
C ALA A 560 26.95 -34.38 -1.87
N GLY A 561 25.62 -34.19 -1.87
CA GLY A 561 24.63 -35.16 -2.37
C GLY A 561 24.06 -36.13 -1.33
N SER A 562 24.29 -35.89 -0.03
CA SER A 562 23.76 -36.78 1.02
C SER A 562 22.23 -36.69 1.17
N PRO A 563 21.57 -37.77 1.62
CA PRO A 563 20.16 -37.72 2.03
C PRO A 563 19.99 -36.78 3.23
N TRP A 564 18.76 -36.27 3.39
CA TRP A 564 18.34 -35.48 4.54
C TRP A 564 16.95 -35.96 4.98
N PRO A 565 16.68 -36.13 6.28
CA PRO A 565 17.62 -36.06 7.40
C PRO A 565 18.73 -37.11 7.33
N LEU A 566 19.90 -36.80 7.90
CA LEU A 566 21.03 -37.72 7.97
C LEU A 566 20.80 -38.82 9.02
N ASP A 567 21.10 -40.08 8.68
CA ASP A 567 20.99 -41.20 9.61
C ASP A 567 22.09 -41.15 10.68
N LYS A 568 21.71 -40.67 11.87
CA LYS A 568 22.59 -40.51 13.04
C LYS A 568 23.12 -41.84 13.59
N SER A 569 22.57 -43.00 13.20
CA SER A 569 23.11 -44.31 13.57
C SER A 569 24.40 -44.64 12.82
N SER A 570 24.53 -44.21 11.55
CA SER A 570 25.69 -44.49 10.69
C SER A 570 26.99 -43.86 11.19
N ILE A 571 26.90 -42.68 11.81
CA ILE A 571 28.03 -41.82 12.23
C ILE A 571 28.81 -42.43 13.42
N HIS A 572 28.18 -43.28 14.23
CA HIS A 572 28.81 -43.88 15.41
C HIS A 572 29.71 -45.09 15.12
N SER A 573 29.81 -45.54 13.86
CA SER A 573 30.60 -46.71 13.47
C SER A 573 32.12 -46.44 13.31
N GLU A 574 32.52 -45.23 12.90
CA GLU A 574 33.93 -44.96 12.54
C GLU A 574 34.74 -44.19 13.59
N ASN A 575 34.11 -43.40 14.47
CA ASN A 575 34.81 -42.62 15.53
C ASN A 575 35.28 -43.47 16.74
N GLY A 576 35.71 -44.70 16.47
CA GLY A 576 36.19 -45.69 17.44
C GLY A 576 37.67 -45.60 17.81
N LYS A 577 38.36 -44.47 17.57
CA LYS A 577 39.77 -44.23 17.97
C LYS A 577 40.15 -42.74 17.98
N HIS A 578 41.17 -42.42 18.79
CA HIS A 578 41.88 -41.14 18.88
C HIS A 578 41.18 -39.94 19.56
N THR A 579 41.01 -40.06 20.88
CA THR A 579 41.28 -38.91 21.77
C THR A 579 42.79 -38.72 21.92
N ASN A 580 43.30 -37.50 21.67
CA ASN A 580 44.45 -36.90 22.40
C ASN A 580 44.73 -35.46 21.93
N HIS A 581 45.26 -34.63 22.84
CA HIS A 581 45.64 -33.24 22.58
C HIS A 581 46.99 -33.10 21.84
N PRO A 582 47.24 -31.97 21.15
CA PRO A 582 48.41 -31.80 20.29
C PRO A 582 49.70 -31.49 21.06
N GLN A 583 50.84 -31.96 20.52
CA GLN A 583 52.16 -31.37 20.76
C GLN A 583 52.91 -31.17 19.44
N ASN A 584 53.90 -30.27 19.47
CA ASN A 584 54.51 -29.64 18.29
C ASN A 584 55.91 -30.28 17.97
N PRO A 585 56.75 -29.78 17.05
CA PRO A 585 57.05 -30.47 15.79
C PRO A 585 58.51 -30.94 15.65
N LYS A 586 58.81 -31.75 14.61
CA LYS A 586 59.97 -31.56 13.68
C LYS A 586 60.15 -32.64 12.59
N SER A 587 60.47 -32.15 11.39
CA SER A 587 61.32 -32.71 10.31
C SER A 587 61.61 -34.22 10.18
N HIS A 588 61.46 -34.77 8.96
CA HIS A 588 62.62 -35.03 8.07
C HIS A 588 62.21 -35.39 6.61
N LEU A 589 63.20 -35.45 5.71
CA LEU A 589 63.04 -35.68 4.26
C LEU A 589 63.17 -37.17 3.91
N ARG A 590 62.50 -37.64 2.84
CA ARG A 590 63.16 -38.01 1.55
C ARG A 590 62.18 -38.37 0.42
N LYS A 591 62.71 -38.35 -0.81
CA LYS A 591 62.03 -38.72 -2.08
C LYS A 591 62.39 -40.14 -2.49
N THR A 592 61.43 -40.87 -3.08
CA THR A 592 61.57 -41.93 -4.11
C THR A 592 60.19 -42.09 -4.77
N LEU A 593 59.97 -41.71 -6.04
CA LEU A 593 60.40 -42.29 -7.32
C LEU A 593 59.41 -43.33 -7.90
N ILE A 594 59.10 -43.18 -9.18
CA ILE A 594 58.08 -43.91 -9.96
C ILE A 594 58.77 -44.99 -10.81
N PRO A 595 58.11 -46.13 -11.11
CA PRO A 595 58.17 -46.66 -12.48
C PRO A 595 56.82 -47.21 -13.02
N PRO A 596 56.47 -46.92 -14.30
CA PRO A 596 55.47 -47.65 -15.11
C PRO A 596 56.17 -48.54 -16.18
N PRO A 597 55.49 -49.08 -17.23
CA PRO A 597 54.32 -49.98 -17.26
C PRO A 597 54.60 -51.25 -18.11
N THR A 598 53.63 -52.19 -18.26
CA THR A 598 53.67 -53.27 -19.27
C THR A 598 52.28 -53.65 -19.85
N HIS A 599 52.27 -54.21 -21.07
CA HIS A 599 51.06 -54.55 -21.86
C HIS A 599 50.66 -56.05 -21.80
N GLY A 600 49.41 -56.36 -22.18
CA GLY A 600 48.91 -57.70 -22.58
C GLY A 600 47.56 -57.61 -23.32
N SER A 601 47.27 -58.50 -24.27
CA SER A 601 46.10 -58.40 -25.18
C SER A 601 45.64 -59.76 -25.74
N THR A 602 44.32 -59.99 -25.90
CA THR A 602 43.76 -60.99 -26.85
C THR A 602 42.27 -60.80 -27.21
N ARG A 603 42.02 -60.41 -28.48
CA ARG A 603 41.07 -60.95 -29.49
C ARG A 603 39.52 -61.01 -29.26
N VAL A 604 38.83 -61.16 -30.40
CA VAL A 604 37.36 -61.05 -30.66
C VAL A 604 36.87 -62.32 -31.39
N PRO A 605 35.57 -62.69 -31.35
CA PRO A 605 34.83 -62.91 -32.61
C PRO A 605 33.34 -62.47 -32.63
N GLN A 606 32.79 -62.34 -33.85
CA GLN A 606 31.37 -62.15 -34.26
C GLN A 606 31.03 -63.22 -35.36
N PRO A 607 29.83 -63.32 -36.00
CA PRO A 607 28.56 -62.55 -35.92
C PRO A 607 27.39 -63.49 -35.40
N PRO A 608 26.15 -63.69 -35.95
CA PRO A 608 25.39 -63.21 -37.15
C PRO A 608 24.10 -62.37 -36.83
N PRO A 609 23.34 -61.88 -37.84
CA PRO A 609 22.10 -61.06 -37.67
C PRO A 609 20.83 -61.56 -38.43
N HIS A 610 19.82 -60.67 -38.60
CA HIS A 610 18.48 -60.78 -39.27
C HIS A 610 17.32 -61.22 -38.36
N HIS A 611 16.05 -60.76 -38.46
CA HIS A 611 15.27 -59.98 -39.48
C HIS A 611 14.40 -58.88 -38.79
N HIS A 612 14.13 -57.67 -39.35
CA HIS A 612 12.99 -57.24 -40.22
C HIS A 612 11.57 -57.45 -39.62
N GLN A 613 10.58 -56.53 -39.67
CA GLN A 613 10.29 -55.26 -40.42
C GLN A 613 9.61 -54.20 -39.48
N GLY A 614 9.44 -52.91 -39.81
CA GLY A 614 9.89 -52.10 -40.96
C GLY A 614 9.28 -50.66 -41.00
N THR A 615 9.89 -49.74 -41.78
CA THR A 615 9.35 -48.45 -42.36
C THR A 615 8.66 -47.42 -41.42
N HIS A 616 9.09 -46.16 -41.19
CA HIS A 616 9.69 -45.07 -42.03
C HIS A 616 8.86 -44.68 -43.27
N THR A 617 8.74 -43.42 -43.74
CA THR A 617 9.61 -42.20 -43.69
C THR A 617 8.76 -40.91 -43.55
N ARG A 618 9.22 -39.82 -42.88
CA ARG A 618 10.04 -38.66 -43.37
C ARG A 618 9.43 -37.87 -44.55
N PHE A 619 9.35 -36.55 -44.38
CA PHE A 619 9.36 -35.53 -45.45
C PHE A 619 10.28 -34.36 -45.06
N GLU A 620 10.63 -33.52 -46.04
CA GLU A 620 11.61 -32.42 -45.97
C GLU A 620 11.00 -31.11 -46.52
N ASP A 621 11.81 -30.06 -46.69
CA ASP A 621 11.41 -28.66 -46.89
C ASP A 621 10.84 -28.27 -48.28
N GLU A 622 10.46 -26.98 -48.37
CA GLU A 622 10.42 -26.08 -49.56
C GLU A 622 9.07 -25.64 -50.18
N GLN A 623 8.82 -24.32 -50.02
CA GLN A 623 8.41 -23.30 -51.03
C GLN A 623 7.06 -23.33 -51.79
N ILE A 624 6.23 -22.31 -51.46
CA ILE A 624 5.68 -21.23 -52.35
C ILE A 624 4.57 -21.55 -53.41
N GLU A 625 3.73 -20.51 -53.62
CA GLU A 625 2.87 -20.15 -54.79
C GLU A 625 1.34 -20.39 -54.76
N GLU A 626 0.65 -19.73 -55.72
CA GLU A 626 -0.67 -19.09 -55.58
C GLU A 626 -1.91 -19.88 -56.10
N ALA A 627 -3.08 -19.20 -56.05
CA ALA A 627 -4.15 -19.18 -57.08
C ALA A 627 -5.48 -19.96 -56.87
N THR A 628 -6.49 -19.23 -56.36
CA THR A 628 -7.85 -18.96 -56.96
C THR A 628 -8.87 -20.06 -57.35
N GLU A 629 -10.16 -19.67 -57.22
CA GLU A 629 -11.40 -20.20 -57.85
C GLU A 629 -11.93 -21.59 -57.42
N SER A 630 -13.24 -21.93 -57.51
CA SER A 630 -14.53 -21.21 -57.40
C SER A 630 -15.69 -22.25 -57.47
N SER A 631 -16.97 -21.82 -57.40
CA SER A 631 -18.19 -22.62 -57.75
C SER A 631 -18.63 -23.75 -56.77
N ASN A 632 -19.90 -24.17 -56.64
CA ASN A 632 -21.18 -23.66 -57.18
C ASN A 632 -22.42 -24.27 -56.45
N LEU A 633 -23.47 -23.46 -56.23
CA LEU A 633 -24.94 -23.79 -56.25
C LEU A 633 -25.47 -24.89 -55.25
N GLU A 634 -26.76 -25.15 -54.99
CA GLU A 634 -28.09 -24.69 -55.50
C GLU A 634 -29.09 -24.34 -54.35
N ASP A 635 -30.19 -23.67 -54.69
CA ASP A 635 -31.41 -23.37 -53.87
C ASP A 635 -32.48 -24.50 -54.07
N PRO A 636 -33.65 -24.63 -53.36
CA PRO A 636 -34.76 -23.65 -53.48
C PRO A 636 -35.79 -23.55 -52.31
N MET A 637 -36.86 -22.77 -52.54
CA MET A 637 -37.92 -22.31 -51.62
C MET A 637 -39.24 -23.14 -51.63
N CYS A 638 -40.06 -23.01 -50.55
CA CYS A 638 -41.53 -22.79 -50.53
C CYS A 638 -41.99 -22.42 -49.08
N ASP A 639 -43.14 -21.80 -48.73
CA ASP A 639 -44.46 -21.53 -49.37
C ASP A 639 -45.08 -20.15 -48.93
N ALA A 640 -46.24 -19.76 -49.50
CA ALA A 640 -47.06 -18.54 -49.22
C ALA A 640 -48.43 -18.88 -48.53
N ASP A 641 -49.51 -18.07 -48.39
CA ASP A 641 -50.01 -16.75 -48.89
C ASP A 641 -51.14 -16.26 -47.89
N GLU A 642 -52.04 -15.26 -47.99
CA GLU A 642 -52.49 -14.22 -48.96
C GLU A 642 -53.29 -13.09 -48.19
N SER A 643 -53.70 -12.01 -48.88
CA SER A 643 -54.88 -11.15 -48.58
C SER A 643 -54.75 -9.98 -47.56
N THR A 644 -55.49 -8.85 -47.66
CA THR A 644 -56.50 -8.40 -48.66
C THR A 644 -56.44 -6.86 -48.94
N ILE A 645 -57.42 -6.29 -49.68
CA ILE A 645 -57.28 -5.06 -50.51
C ILE A 645 -58.16 -3.86 -50.07
N GLY A 646 -57.66 -2.62 -50.28
CA GLY A 646 -58.44 -1.43 -50.70
C GLY A 646 -58.23 -0.14 -49.87
N GLN A 647 -58.51 1.09 -50.35
CA GLN A 647 -58.51 1.77 -51.66
C GLN A 647 -58.96 3.25 -51.44
N ASP A 648 -58.29 4.21 -52.10
CA ASP A 648 -58.75 5.57 -52.50
C ASP A 648 -59.17 6.73 -51.52
N LYS A 649 -58.30 7.76 -51.48
CA LYS A 649 -58.50 9.21 -51.84
C LYS A 649 -59.45 10.17 -51.07
N ALA A 650 -58.84 11.23 -50.50
CA ALA A 650 -59.16 12.68 -50.65
C ALA A 650 -57.95 13.50 -50.09
N ILE A 651 -57.32 14.49 -50.75
CA ILE A 651 -57.76 15.84 -51.21
C ILE A 651 -58.06 16.79 -50.01
N ASP A 652 -57.48 17.99 -49.85
CA ASP A 652 -56.29 18.68 -50.42
C ASP A 652 -56.01 19.98 -49.60
N ASP A 653 -54.94 20.71 -49.96
CA ASP A 653 -54.81 22.19 -49.98
C ASP A 653 -54.25 23.03 -48.79
N THR A 654 -53.20 23.80 -49.14
CA THR A 654 -52.63 25.10 -48.70
C THR A 654 -52.65 25.72 -47.26
N MET A 655 -51.41 26.06 -46.82
CA MET A 655 -50.91 27.40 -46.35
C MET A 655 -51.00 27.92 -44.89
N CYS A 656 -49.91 28.65 -44.55
CA CYS A 656 -49.71 29.70 -43.54
C CYS A 656 -49.54 29.36 -42.03
N GLU A 657 -48.47 29.91 -41.44
CA GLU A 657 -48.31 30.22 -40.00
C GLU A 657 -49.26 31.39 -39.60
N PRO A 658 -49.61 31.60 -38.31
CA PRO A 658 -48.72 32.37 -37.41
C PRO A 658 -48.88 32.14 -35.88
N GLY A 659 -48.02 32.76 -35.07
CA GLY A 659 -48.45 33.44 -33.83
C GLY A 659 -47.94 32.91 -32.48
N GLU A 660 -47.75 33.83 -31.53
CA GLU A 660 -47.42 33.56 -30.11
C GLU A 660 -48.68 33.55 -29.22
N SER A 661 -48.64 32.79 -28.11
CA SER A 661 -48.80 33.30 -26.72
C SER A 661 -49.55 32.38 -25.72
N ASP A 662 -49.06 32.45 -24.46
CA ASP A 662 -49.77 32.28 -23.18
C ASP A 662 -50.51 30.99 -22.75
N LYS A 663 -49.85 30.30 -21.80
CA LYS A 663 -50.32 29.98 -20.43
C LYS A 663 -51.10 28.68 -20.10
N ASP A 664 -50.93 28.35 -18.82
CA ASP A 664 -51.71 27.48 -17.91
C ASP A 664 -51.92 25.99 -18.26
N ILE A 665 -51.13 25.15 -17.58
CA ILE A 665 -51.66 24.22 -16.55
C ILE A 665 -50.65 24.20 -15.39
N ALA A 666 -51.12 24.54 -14.18
CA ALA A 666 -50.34 24.43 -12.94
C ALA A 666 -51.27 24.24 -11.73
N ARG A 667 -51.16 23.07 -11.07
CA ARG A 667 -51.60 22.70 -9.70
C ARG A 667 -51.43 21.17 -9.58
N SER A 668 -50.42 20.64 -8.89
CA SER A 668 -50.13 20.65 -7.43
C SER A 668 -50.82 19.51 -6.67
N PHE A 669 -50.01 18.66 -6.06
CA PHE A 669 -50.32 17.97 -4.81
C PHE A 669 -49.17 18.25 -3.83
N GLU A 670 -49.49 18.35 -2.55
CA GLU A 670 -48.63 18.97 -1.53
C GLU A 670 -47.83 17.91 -0.76
N LEU A 671 -46.66 18.31 -0.25
CA LEU A 671 -45.93 17.64 0.82
C LEU A 671 -45.55 18.69 1.88
N ASP A 672 -45.42 18.24 3.13
CA ASP A 672 -45.41 19.09 4.33
C ASP A 672 -44.21 20.07 4.37
N ASP A 673 -44.51 21.37 4.36
CA ASP A 673 -43.54 22.46 4.30
C ASP A 673 -43.27 23.04 5.71
N SER A 674 -42.93 22.16 6.65
CA SER A 674 -42.58 22.52 8.02
C SER A 674 -41.17 22.06 8.40
N ILE A 675 -40.36 23.01 8.89
CA ILE A 675 -38.92 22.87 9.23
C ILE A 675 -37.96 22.82 8.01
N ILE A 676 -37.99 23.88 7.19
CA ILE A 676 -36.77 24.36 6.48
C ILE A 676 -36.52 25.80 6.90
N GLY A 677 -35.27 26.12 7.26
CA GLY A 677 -34.85 27.46 7.70
C GLY A 677 -33.79 28.04 6.77
N SER A 678 -34.02 29.28 6.32
CA SER A 678 -33.14 30.13 5.48
C SER A 678 -32.68 29.55 4.14
N ASP A 679 -33.07 30.20 3.05
CA ASP A 679 -32.50 30.00 1.72
C ASP A 679 -30.97 30.19 1.74
N LYS A 680 -30.22 29.16 1.33
CA LYS A 680 -28.78 29.27 1.05
C LYS A 680 -28.54 29.73 -0.38
N THR A 681 -27.61 30.68 -0.55
CA THR A 681 -27.20 31.19 -1.86
C THR A 681 -26.05 30.37 -2.46
N SER A 682 -25.75 30.55 -3.74
CA SER A 682 -24.54 29.97 -4.35
C SER A 682 -23.24 30.52 -3.76
N ALA A 683 -23.27 31.64 -3.02
CA ALA A 683 -22.13 32.07 -2.23
C ALA A 683 -21.87 31.09 -1.07
N ASP A 684 -22.93 30.65 -0.40
CA ASP A 684 -22.87 29.82 0.81
C ASP A 684 -22.47 28.37 0.48
N TYR A 685 -23.03 27.76 -0.57
CA TYR A 685 -22.63 26.42 -1.04
C TYR A 685 -21.13 26.28 -1.32
N TYR A 686 -20.49 27.36 -1.80
CA TYR A 686 -19.05 27.40 -2.06
C TYR A 686 -18.22 27.50 -0.77
N PHE A 687 -18.63 28.33 0.18
CA PHE A 687 -17.92 28.41 1.47
C PHE A 687 -18.19 27.18 2.35
N ASP A 688 -19.31 26.49 2.15
CA ASP A 688 -19.58 25.16 2.72
C ASP A 688 -18.66 24.08 2.12
N SER A 689 -18.46 24.03 0.78
CA SER A 689 -17.54 23.04 0.18
C SER A 689 -16.11 23.26 0.65
N TYR A 690 -15.61 24.51 0.62
CA TYR A 690 -14.29 24.88 1.16
C TYR A 690 -14.19 24.79 2.69
N SER A 691 -15.28 24.51 3.42
CA SER A 691 -15.21 24.13 4.83
C SER A 691 -14.82 22.66 5.04
N HIS A 692 -14.87 21.81 4.00
CA HIS A 692 -14.53 20.39 4.12
C HIS A 692 -13.01 20.15 4.06
N PHE A 693 -12.47 19.53 5.11
CA PHE A 693 -11.02 19.29 5.27
C PHE A 693 -10.39 18.48 4.12
N GLY A 694 -11.15 17.61 3.44
CA GLY A 694 -10.63 16.76 2.37
C GLY A 694 -10.08 17.53 1.16
N ILE A 695 -10.73 18.64 0.78
CA ILE A 695 -10.24 19.52 -0.30
C ILE A 695 -8.91 20.15 0.14
N HIS A 696 -8.81 20.62 1.38
CA HIS A 696 -7.57 21.14 1.95
C HIS A 696 -6.46 20.08 2.07
N GLU A 697 -6.81 18.80 2.23
CA GLU A 697 -5.85 17.70 2.24
C GLU A 697 -5.25 17.42 0.87
N GLU A 698 -6.08 17.36 -0.19
CA GLU A 698 -5.62 17.25 -1.58
C GLU A 698 -4.72 18.46 -1.96
N MET A 699 -5.20 19.66 -1.66
CA MET A 699 -4.47 20.91 -1.82
C MET A 699 -3.10 20.90 -1.11
N LEU A 700 -3.02 20.42 0.14
CA LEU A 700 -1.76 20.30 0.87
C LEU A 700 -0.86 19.18 0.34
N LYS A 701 -1.43 18.11 -0.23
CA LYS A 701 -0.71 17.02 -0.91
C LYS A 701 -0.13 17.45 -2.27
N ASP A 702 -0.60 18.55 -2.88
CA ASP A 702 0.03 19.15 -4.06
C ASP A 702 1.42 19.73 -3.71
N VAL A 703 2.44 18.87 -3.84
CA VAL A 703 3.84 19.21 -3.58
C VAL A 703 4.36 20.26 -4.59
N VAL A 704 3.89 20.27 -5.84
CA VAL A 704 4.37 21.22 -6.85
C VAL A 704 4.00 22.64 -6.44
N ARG A 705 2.71 22.84 -6.15
CA ARG A 705 2.12 24.09 -5.67
C ARG A 705 2.70 24.51 -4.32
N THR A 706 2.46 23.71 -3.28
CA THR A 706 2.74 24.06 -1.89
C THR A 706 4.25 24.23 -1.64
N LYS A 707 5.11 23.44 -2.31
CA LYS A 707 6.56 23.63 -2.22
C LYS A 707 7.06 24.81 -3.05
N THR A 708 6.38 25.21 -4.12
CA THR A 708 6.78 26.40 -4.90
C THR A 708 6.53 27.68 -4.10
N TYR A 709 5.34 27.85 -3.49
CA TYR A 709 5.10 28.95 -2.55
C TYR A 709 6.11 28.95 -1.39
N GLN A 710 6.34 27.80 -0.74
CA GLN A 710 7.35 27.68 0.32
C GLN A 710 8.76 28.10 -0.15
N ASN A 711 9.15 27.69 -1.37
CA ASN A 711 10.44 28.06 -1.96
C ASN A 711 10.53 29.55 -2.28
N VAL A 712 9.46 30.16 -2.82
CA VAL A 712 9.37 31.60 -3.05
C VAL A 712 9.58 32.35 -1.73
N ILE A 713 8.85 31.97 -0.68
CA ILE A 713 8.89 32.63 0.62
C ILE A 713 10.25 32.44 1.32
N TYR A 714 10.75 31.21 1.42
CA TYR A 714 12.00 30.91 2.14
C TYR A 714 13.29 31.26 1.38
N LYS A 715 13.27 31.34 0.04
CA LYS A 715 14.44 31.79 -0.73
C LYS A 715 14.45 33.31 -0.96
N ASN A 716 13.32 33.99 -0.73
CA ASN A 716 13.20 35.45 -0.81
C ASN A 716 12.86 36.09 0.54
N LYS A 717 13.39 35.57 1.67
CA LYS A 717 13.10 36.13 3.01
C LYS A 717 13.34 37.64 3.14
N PHE A 718 14.22 38.23 2.31
CA PHE A 718 14.45 39.67 2.26
C PHE A 718 13.23 40.48 1.81
N LEU A 719 12.29 39.89 1.06
CA LEU A 719 11.00 40.50 0.73
C LEU A 719 10.08 40.52 1.93
N PHE A 720 9.97 39.40 2.66
CA PHE A 720 9.00 39.22 3.75
C PHE A 720 9.48 39.79 5.10
N LYS A 721 10.80 39.87 5.33
CA LYS A 721 11.34 40.20 6.65
C LYS A 721 10.90 41.61 7.10
N ASN A 722 10.33 41.69 8.30
CA ASN A 722 9.79 42.89 8.92
C ASN A 722 8.61 43.54 8.14
N LYS A 723 7.99 42.84 7.18
CA LYS A 723 6.83 43.32 6.40
C LYS A 723 5.49 42.88 6.97
N VAL A 724 4.44 43.63 6.68
CA VAL A 724 3.05 43.24 6.93
C VAL A 724 2.51 42.53 5.68
N VAL A 725 2.02 41.31 5.86
CA VAL A 725 1.52 40.45 4.77
C VAL A 725 0.00 40.26 4.92
N LEU A 726 -0.72 40.23 3.80
CA LEU A 726 -2.11 39.79 3.72
C LEU A 726 -2.15 38.46 2.94
N ASP A 727 -2.69 37.42 3.56
CA ASP A 727 -2.90 36.09 2.96
C ASP A 727 -4.39 35.96 2.63
N VAL A 728 -4.73 35.97 1.34
CA VAL A 728 -6.10 36.11 0.83
C VAL A 728 -6.64 34.75 0.38
N GLY A 729 -7.70 34.28 1.04
CA GLY A 729 -8.17 32.90 0.91
C GLY A 729 -7.19 31.94 1.59
N ALA A 730 -6.88 32.22 2.86
CA ALA A 730 -5.77 31.57 3.56
C ALA A 730 -6.00 30.05 3.80
N GLY A 731 -7.23 29.56 3.71
CA GLY A 731 -7.58 28.16 3.96
C GLY A 731 -7.09 27.71 5.35
N THR A 732 -6.19 26.72 5.36
CA THR A 732 -5.52 26.20 6.58
C THR A 732 -4.45 27.14 7.18
N GLY A 733 -4.16 28.29 6.56
CA GLY A 733 -3.13 29.24 7.01
C GLY A 733 -1.70 28.84 6.66
N ILE A 734 -1.50 27.87 5.76
CA ILE A 734 -0.18 27.32 5.44
C ILE A 734 0.79 28.35 4.81
N LEU A 735 0.28 29.27 3.98
CA LEU A 735 1.07 30.35 3.40
C LEU A 735 1.46 31.39 4.47
N SER A 736 0.51 31.77 5.33
CA SER A 736 0.76 32.60 6.52
C SER A 736 1.84 32.03 7.44
N LEU A 737 1.82 30.72 7.73
CA LEU A 737 2.87 30.05 8.51
C LEU A 737 4.25 30.16 7.86
N PHE A 738 4.34 30.02 6.53
CA PHE A 738 5.59 30.21 5.80
C PHE A 738 6.05 31.68 5.84
N CYS A 739 5.14 32.65 5.74
CA CYS A 739 5.45 34.09 5.82
C CYS A 739 5.96 34.48 7.22
N ALA A 740 5.30 34.04 8.29
CA ALA A 740 5.78 34.24 9.66
C ALA A 740 7.17 33.61 9.88
N LYS A 741 7.38 32.37 9.41
CA LYS A 741 8.67 31.66 9.48
C LYS A 741 9.75 32.20 8.52
N ALA A 742 9.40 33.10 7.60
CA ALA A 742 10.33 33.94 6.86
C ALA A 742 10.74 35.23 7.62
N GLY A 743 10.01 35.59 8.67
CA GLY A 743 10.25 36.77 9.50
C GLY A 743 9.34 37.96 9.17
N ALA A 744 8.13 37.72 8.65
CA ALA A 744 7.10 38.75 8.55
C ALA A 744 6.90 39.44 9.92
N LYS A 745 6.64 40.76 9.90
CA LYS A 745 6.29 41.54 11.09
C LYS A 745 4.92 41.14 11.61
N HIS A 746 3.98 40.96 10.68
CA HIS A 746 2.61 40.50 10.95
C HIS A 746 2.04 39.85 9.68
N VAL A 747 1.14 38.89 9.83
CA VAL A 747 0.33 38.33 8.75
C VAL A 747 -1.14 38.42 9.11
N TYR A 748 -1.96 39.00 8.23
CA TYR A 748 -3.41 38.93 8.31
C TYR A 748 -3.88 37.82 7.37
N ALA A 749 -4.42 36.74 7.94
CA ALA A 749 -4.90 35.59 7.20
C ALA A 749 -6.42 35.71 7.05
N VAL A 750 -6.92 35.90 5.83
CA VAL A 750 -8.34 36.12 5.57
C VAL A 750 -8.94 34.88 4.94
N GLU A 751 -9.95 34.31 5.59
CA GLU A 751 -10.64 33.10 5.16
C GLU A 751 -12.14 33.24 5.44
N CYS A 752 -13.01 32.84 4.52
CA CYS A 752 -14.46 33.03 4.65
C CYS A 752 -15.21 31.75 5.08
N SER A 753 -14.66 30.58 4.74
CA SER A 753 -15.19 29.27 5.14
C SER A 753 -14.99 29.00 6.65
N HIS A 754 -15.53 27.89 7.16
CA HIS A 754 -15.24 27.42 8.51
C HIS A 754 -13.77 26.98 8.71
N MET A 755 -12.99 26.83 7.64
CA MET A 755 -11.55 26.57 7.76
C MET A 755 -10.82 27.75 8.46
N ALA A 756 -11.39 28.96 8.47
CA ALA A 756 -10.89 30.10 9.23
C ALA A 756 -10.80 29.85 10.75
N ASP A 757 -11.57 28.90 11.29
CA ASP A 757 -11.53 28.55 12.71
C ASP A 757 -10.44 27.51 12.98
N MET A 758 -10.37 26.45 12.17
CA MET A 758 -9.24 25.49 12.16
C MET A 758 -7.88 26.18 11.95
N ALA A 759 -7.82 27.21 11.11
CA ALA A 759 -6.61 27.97 10.85
C ALA A 759 -6.09 28.73 12.08
N LYS A 760 -6.97 29.14 13.01
CA LYS A 760 -6.56 29.74 14.30
C LYS A 760 -5.86 28.70 15.17
N GLU A 761 -6.47 27.52 15.30
CA GLU A 761 -5.91 26.40 16.05
C GLU A 761 -4.55 25.97 15.46
N ILE A 762 -4.46 25.85 14.13
CA ILE A 762 -3.22 25.55 13.40
C ILE A 762 -2.13 26.61 13.67
N VAL A 763 -2.47 27.89 13.68
CA VAL A 763 -1.54 28.99 14.03
C VAL A 763 -1.08 28.91 15.49
N GLU A 764 -2.00 28.57 16.40
CA GLU A 764 -1.74 28.49 17.84
C GLU A 764 -0.84 27.30 18.20
N VAL A 765 -1.17 26.08 17.75
CA VAL A 765 -0.35 24.88 18.04
C VAL A 765 1.03 24.93 17.39
N ASN A 766 1.23 25.75 16.35
CA ASN A 766 2.54 26.02 15.76
C ASN A 766 3.28 27.21 16.41
N GLY A 767 2.69 27.89 17.39
CA GLY A 767 3.33 28.96 18.15
C GLY A 767 3.48 30.28 17.40
N PHE A 768 2.55 30.62 16.49
CA PHE A 768 2.61 31.83 15.66
C PHE A 768 1.51 32.87 15.95
N SER A 769 0.69 32.70 16.99
CA SER A 769 -0.39 33.64 17.36
C SER A 769 0.06 35.08 17.58
N ASP A 770 1.30 35.30 18.02
CA ASP A 770 1.90 36.64 18.18
C ASP A 770 2.20 37.36 16.85
N VAL A 771 2.13 36.64 15.72
CA VAL A 771 2.55 37.11 14.39
C VAL A 771 1.46 36.96 13.33
N ILE A 772 0.54 36.00 13.48
CA ILE A 772 -0.53 35.72 12.51
C ILE A 772 -1.89 35.99 13.17
N THR A 773 -2.73 36.82 12.55
CA THR A 773 -4.12 37.05 12.94
C THR A 773 -5.04 36.52 11.86
N VAL A 774 -5.83 35.48 12.19
CA VAL A 774 -6.83 34.92 11.29
C VAL A 774 -8.15 35.66 11.43
N MET A 775 -8.67 36.17 10.31
CA MET A 775 -9.87 36.98 10.22
C MET A 775 -10.93 36.23 9.40
N LYS A 776 -12.04 35.84 10.04
CA LYS A 776 -13.12 35.11 9.37
C LYS A 776 -14.09 36.08 8.67
N GLY A 777 -14.27 35.92 7.37
CA GLY A 777 -15.24 36.70 6.56
C GLY A 777 -14.77 36.99 5.13
N LYS A 778 -15.63 37.62 4.32
CA LYS A 778 -15.27 38.03 2.95
C LYS A 778 -14.30 39.21 2.97
N VAL A 779 -13.32 39.18 2.08
CA VAL A 779 -12.26 40.20 1.92
C VAL A 779 -12.85 41.59 1.60
N GLU A 780 -13.98 41.60 0.90
CA GLU A 780 -14.77 42.77 0.55
C GLU A 780 -15.41 43.42 1.79
N GLU A 781 -15.84 42.60 2.75
CA GLU A 781 -16.63 42.98 3.92
C GLU A 781 -15.76 43.32 5.15
N ILE A 782 -14.56 42.75 5.27
CA ILE A 782 -13.67 43.04 6.42
C ILE A 782 -13.00 44.42 6.36
N VAL A 783 -12.57 44.86 7.55
CA VAL A 783 -11.67 46.00 7.77
C VAL A 783 -10.41 45.49 8.45
N LEU A 784 -9.25 45.59 7.78
CA LEU A 784 -7.96 45.27 8.40
C LEU A 784 -7.62 46.29 9.50
N PRO A 785 -6.93 45.89 10.59
CA PRO A 785 -6.46 46.80 11.63
C PRO A 785 -5.23 47.65 11.22
N VAL A 786 -4.88 47.63 9.92
CA VAL A 786 -3.83 48.42 9.29
C VAL A 786 -4.38 49.11 8.05
N ALA A 787 -3.91 50.33 7.76
CA ALA A 787 -4.36 51.08 6.59
C ALA A 787 -3.85 50.47 5.27
N GLN A 788 -2.63 49.89 5.28
CA GLN A 788 -2.00 49.27 4.12
C GLN A 788 -1.11 48.08 4.53
N VAL A 789 -0.81 47.20 3.56
CA VAL A 789 0.06 46.03 3.68
C VAL A 789 1.17 46.07 2.61
N ASP A 790 2.34 45.50 2.92
CA ASP A 790 3.50 45.49 2.02
C ASP A 790 3.39 44.43 0.92
N ILE A 791 2.80 43.28 1.27
CA ILE A 791 2.69 42.09 0.42
C ILE A 791 1.28 41.53 0.50
N ILE A 792 0.71 41.17 -0.64
CA ILE A 792 -0.43 40.26 -0.75
C ILE A 792 0.09 38.93 -1.28
N ILE A 793 -0.27 37.85 -0.61
CA ILE A 793 -0.08 36.48 -1.08
C ILE A 793 -1.45 35.81 -1.18
N SER A 794 -1.65 35.01 -2.22
CA SER A 794 -2.93 34.34 -2.46
C SER A 794 -2.75 33.17 -3.42
N GLU A 795 -3.58 32.16 -3.25
CA GLU A 795 -3.72 31.06 -4.19
C GLU A 795 -5.10 31.15 -4.85
N TRP A 796 -5.22 32.07 -5.79
CA TRP A 796 -6.51 32.48 -6.39
C TRP A 796 -6.91 31.71 -7.64
N MET A 797 -6.01 30.90 -8.20
CA MET A 797 -6.24 30.19 -9.45
C MET A 797 -7.26 29.07 -9.22
N GLY A 798 -8.26 28.98 -10.10
CA GLY A 798 -9.15 27.82 -10.18
C GLY A 798 -8.78 26.89 -11.33
N TYR A 799 -9.63 25.90 -11.59
CA TYR A 799 -9.62 25.18 -12.87
C TYR A 799 -9.74 26.15 -14.06
N PHE A 800 -9.18 25.80 -15.22
CA PHE A 800 -9.10 26.70 -16.39
C PHE A 800 -8.48 28.09 -16.06
N LEU A 801 -7.66 28.18 -15.00
CA LEU A 801 -7.12 29.39 -14.35
C LEU A 801 -8.18 30.32 -13.71
N LEU A 802 -9.38 30.43 -14.27
CA LEU A 802 -10.37 31.47 -13.98
C LEU A 802 -11.67 30.99 -13.32
N PHE A 803 -11.88 29.67 -13.18
CA PHE A 803 -13.02 29.14 -12.45
C PHE A 803 -13.02 29.62 -10.99
N GLU A 804 -14.19 29.62 -10.35
CA GLU A 804 -14.43 30.15 -9.00
C GLU A 804 -14.26 31.67 -8.79
N ASN A 805 -13.59 32.38 -9.71
CA ASN A 805 -13.48 33.84 -9.75
C ASN A 805 -12.79 34.51 -8.53
N MET A 806 -11.95 33.79 -7.79
CA MET A 806 -11.20 34.33 -6.64
C MET A 806 -10.20 35.45 -7.04
N LEU A 807 -9.84 35.55 -8.32
CA LEU A 807 -9.01 36.64 -8.85
C LEU A 807 -9.59 38.04 -8.55
N ASN A 808 -10.90 38.25 -8.71
CA ASN A 808 -11.51 39.57 -8.49
C ASN A 808 -11.34 40.03 -7.03
N THR A 809 -11.39 39.10 -6.07
CA THR A 809 -11.14 39.34 -4.66
C THR A 809 -9.68 39.73 -4.37
N VAL A 810 -8.71 39.14 -5.08
CA VAL A 810 -7.29 39.56 -4.98
C VAL A 810 -7.07 40.95 -5.58
N LEU A 811 -7.72 41.27 -6.70
CA LEU A 811 -7.66 42.61 -7.30
C LEU A 811 -8.28 43.67 -6.37
N TYR A 812 -9.40 43.36 -5.71
CA TYR A 812 -10.00 44.21 -4.70
C TYR A 812 -9.06 44.42 -3.49
N ALA A 813 -8.45 43.34 -2.97
CA ALA A 813 -7.49 43.44 -1.86
C ALA A 813 -6.27 44.30 -2.23
N ARG A 814 -5.76 44.14 -3.45
CA ARG A 814 -4.68 44.95 -4.02
C ARG A 814 -5.04 46.43 -4.03
N ASP A 815 -6.18 46.78 -4.61
CA ASP A 815 -6.56 48.18 -4.81
C ASP A 815 -7.00 48.88 -3.52
N LYS A 816 -7.46 48.12 -2.51
CA LYS A 816 -7.88 48.64 -1.20
C LYS A 816 -6.74 48.79 -0.19
N TRP A 817 -5.76 47.89 -0.19
CA TRP A 817 -4.78 47.77 0.91
C TRP A 817 -3.31 47.68 0.51
N LEU A 818 -2.94 47.42 -0.74
CA LEU A 818 -1.52 47.31 -1.07
C LEU A 818 -0.84 48.70 -1.01
N VAL A 819 0.36 48.79 -0.42
CA VAL A 819 1.19 50.00 -0.50
C VAL A 819 1.56 50.30 -1.96
N ASN A 820 1.85 51.58 -2.26
CA ASN A 820 2.55 51.93 -3.50
C ASN A 820 3.89 51.15 -3.58
N ASP A 821 4.20 50.60 -4.75
CA ASP A 821 5.32 49.67 -4.99
C ASP A 821 5.29 48.35 -4.17
N GLY A 822 4.14 48.00 -3.58
CA GLY A 822 3.90 46.72 -2.92
C GLY A 822 3.87 45.53 -3.88
N ILE A 823 3.87 44.32 -3.31
CA ILE A 823 4.04 43.07 -4.07
C ILE A 823 2.80 42.17 -3.94
N VAL A 824 2.27 41.69 -5.07
CA VAL A 824 1.33 40.56 -5.12
C VAL A 824 2.11 39.29 -5.49
N LEU A 825 1.82 38.15 -4.85
CA LEU A 825 2.43 36.85 -5.16
C LEU A 825 1.35 35.76 -5.29
N PRO A 826 1.22 35.09 -6.46
CA PRO A 826 1.98 35.29 -7.70
C PRO A 826 1.61 36.62 -8.39
N ASP A 827 2.61 37.27 -9.00
CA ASP A 827 2.38 38.51 -9.76
C ASP A 827 1.91 38.25 -11.21
N LYS A 828 2.07 37.03 -11.73
CA LYS A 828 1.61 36.64 -13.07
C LYS A 828 1.06 35.22 -13.16
N ALA A 829 0.07 35.06 -14.03
CA ALA A 829 -0.33 33.77 -14.59
C ALA A 829 -0.47 33.87 -16.12
N SER A 830 -0.37 32.76 -16.84
CA SER A 830 -0.53 32.71 -18.30
C SER A 830 -1.31 31.47 -18.72
N LEU A 831 -2.42 31.65 -19.44
CA LEU A 831 -3.25 30.56 -19.98
C LEU A 831 -2.79 30.18 -21.40
N TYR A 832 -2.60 28.89 -21.63
CA TYR A 832 -2.17 28.27 -22.89
C TYR A 832 -3.24 27.32 -23.42
N LEU A 833 -3.16 27.02 -24.72
CA LEU A 833 -3.99 26.06 -25.43
C LEU A 833 -3.11 25.11 -26.26
N THR A 834 -3.49 23.83 -26.33
CA THR A 834 -2.98 22.86 -27.31
C THR A 834 -4.13 21.94 -27.77
N ALA A 835 -3.84 20.96 -28.61
CA ALA A 835 -4.79 19.98 -29.12
C ALA A 835 -4.27 18.55 -28.96
N ILE A 836 -5.18 17.60 -28.70
CA ILE A 836 -4.85 16.21 -28.38
C ILE A 836 -5.62 15.17 -29.19
N GLU A 837 -4.97 14.02 -29.34
CA GLU A 837 -5.55 12.71 -29.63
C GLU A 837 -6.11 12.16 -28.30
N ASP A 838 -7.35 11.64 -28.31
CA ASP A 838 -8.07 11.17 -27.13
C ASP A 838 -9.30 10.33 -27.54
N ALA A 839 -9.13 9.44 -28.53
CA ALA A 839 -10.22 8.66 -29.12
C ALA A 839 -10.97 7.81 -28.09
N GLU A 840 -10.22 7.09 -27.25
CA GLU A 840 -10.76 6.11 -26.29
C GLU A 840 -11.70 6.80 -25.29
N TYR A 841 -11.28 7.90 -24.65
CA TYR A 841 -12.15 8.64 -23.72
C TYR A 841 -13.39 9.20 -24.42
N LYS A 842 -13.24 9.76 -25.64
CA LYS A 842 -14.39 10.28 -26.38
C LYS A 842 -15.38 9.16 -26.73
N GLU A 843 -14.92 7.98 -27.15
CA GLU A 843 -15.82 6.86 -27.42
C GLU A 843 -16.57 6.44 -26.14
N ASP A 844 -15.81 6.15 -25.08
CA ASP A 844 -16.31 5.62 -23.81
C ASP A 844 -17.28 6.53 -23.06
N LYS A 845 -17.06 7.86 -23.10
CA LYS A 845 -17.77 8.82 -22.23
C LYS A 845 -18.70 9.77 -22.99
N ILE A 846 -18.52 9.92 -24.31
CA ILE A 846 -19.28 10.85 -25.15
C ILE A 846 -20.06 10.10 -26.25
N GLU A 847 -19.43 9.19 -27.00
CA GLU A 847 -20.10 8.44 -28.06
C GLU A 847 -20.93 7.26 -27.54
N PHE A 848 -20.61 6.70 -26.37
CA PHE A 848 -21.43 5.74 -25.61
C PHE A 848 -22.93 6.10 -25.59
N TRP A 849 -23.24 7.38 -25.39
CA TRP A 849 -24.61 7.90 -25.36
C TRP A 849 -25.37 7.76 -26.70
N ASN A 850 -24.70 7.50 -27.82
CA ASN A 850 -25.35 7.21 -29.10
C ASN A 850 -26.16 5.89 -29.06
N SER A 851 -25.75 4.91 -28.25
CA SER A 851 -26.33 3.56 -28.25
C SER A 851 -26.11 2.82 -26.91
N VAL A 852 -26.71 3.33 -25.84
CA VAL A 852 -26.65 2.73 -24.50
C VAL A 852 -27.49 1.45 -24.49
N TYR A 853 -26.84 0.28 -24.57
CA TYR A 853 -27.50 -1.03 -24.75
C TYR A 853 -28.50 -1.09 -25.91
N GLY A 854 -28.22 -0.35 -27.00
CA GLY A 854 -29.09 -0.26 -28.18
C GLY A 854 -30.18 0.82 -28.11
N PHE A 855 -30.22 1.63 -27.04
CA PHE A 855 -31.09 2.79 -26.93
C PHE A 855 -30.34 4.10 -27.23
N ASP A 856 -30.92 4.95 -28.09
CA ASP A 856 -30.40 6.30 -28.35
C ASP A 856 -30.61 7.20 -27.11
N MET A 857 -29.49 7.63 -26.51
CA MET A 857 -29.46 8.60 -25.42
C MET A 857 -28.65 9.86 -25.80
N SER A 858 -28.55 10.17 -27.10
CA SER A 858 -27.75 11.30 -27.65
C SER A 858 -28.26 12.68 -27.22
N CYS A 859 -29.39 12.76 -26.51
CA CYS A 859 -29.81 13.94 -25.77
C CYS A 859 -28.86 14.26 -24.59
N ILE A 860 -28.28 13.25 -23.93
CA ILE A 860 -27.31 13.39 -22.84
C ILE A 860 -25.93 13.76 -23.41
N LYS A 861 -25.54 13.18 -24.56
CA LYS A 861 -24.32 13.56 -25.30
C LYS A 861 -24.20 15.07 -25.53
N LYS A 862 -25.32 15.73 -25.86
CA LYS A 862 -25.39 17.19 -26.07
C LYS A 862 -25.15 18.00 -24.80
N GLN A 863 -25.31 17.40 -23.62
CA GLN A 863 -24.94 18.01 -22.33
C GLN A 863 -23.47 17.74 -22.02
N ALA A 864 -23.01 16.49 -22.15
CA ALA A 864 -21.60 16.11 -21.96
C ALA A 864 -20.64 16.93 -22.85
N MET A 865 -20.98 17.14 -24.13
CA MET A 865 -20.21 17.97 -25.07
C MET A 865 -20.11 19.47 -24.70
N MET A 866 -20.89 19.94 -23.72
CA MET A 866 -20.87 21.32 -23.22
C MET A 866 -20.14 21.48 -21.88
N GLU A 867 -19.73 20.41 -21.21
CA GLU A 867 -19.12 20.48 -19.88
C GLU A 867 -17.63 20.11 -19.98
N PRO A 868 -16.69 21.04 -19.70
CA PRO A 868 -15.26 20.76 -19.81
C PRO A 868 -14.81 19.72 -18.78
N LEU A 869 -14.09 18.69 -19.23
CA LEU A 869 -13.45 17.74 -18.33
C LEU A 869 -12.25 18.39 -17.63
N VAL A 870 -12.10 18.12 -16.33
CA VAL A 870 -10.90 18.49 -15.56
C VAL A 870 -10.09 17.22 -15.27
N ASP A 871 -9.12 16.91 -16.14
CA ASP A 871 -8.24 15.76 -15.93
C ASP A 871 -6.77 15.97 -16.32
N THR A 872 -5.93 15.01 -15.95
CA THR A 872 -4.52 14.93 -16.35
C THR A 872 -4.38 14.21 -17.67
N VAL A 873 -3.87 14.94 -18.66
CA VAL A 873 -3.61 14.51 -20.04
C VAL A 873 -2.18 13.97 -20.14
N ASP A 874 -1.93 12.93 -20.93
CA ASP A 874 -0.56 12.50 -21.23
C ASP A 874 0.09 13.46 -22.24
N GLN A 875 1.35 13.84 -22.01
CA GLN A 875 2.17 14.53 -23.00
C GLN A 875 2.24 13.80 -24.36
N ASN A 876 2.06 12.48 -24.39
CA ASN A 876 2.05 11.67 -25.60
C ASN A 876 0.78 11.88 -26.44
N GLN A 877 -0.34 12.33 -25.84
CA GLN A 877 -1.57 12.69 -26.54
C GLN A 877 -1.46 14.02 -27.30
N ILE A 878 -0.44 14.85 -27.04
CA ILE A 878 -0.28 16.16 -27.68
C ILE A 878 0.06 16.03 -29.18
N VAL A 879 -0.87 16.49 -30.02
CA VAL A 879 -0.73 16.51 -31.49
C VAL A 879 -0.05 17.80 -31.99
N THR A 880 -0.19 18.91 -31.28
CA THR A 880 0.16 20.26 -31.77
C THR A 880 1.16 21.02 -30.89
N ASN A 881 1.71 22.13 -31.40
CA ASN A 881 2.35 23.13 -30.53
C ASN A 881 1.36 23.73 -29.52
N CYS A 882 1.86 24.31 -28.43
CA CYS A 882 1.04 25.15 -27.55
C CYS A 882 1.00 26.61 -28.03
N GLN A 883 -0.11 27.30 -27.75
CA GLN A 883 -0.34 28.71 -28.04
C GLN A 883 -0.71 29.45 -26.75
N LEU A 884 -0.03 30.56 -26.46
CA LEU A 884 -0.41 31.48 -25.38
C LEU A 884 -1.70 32.21 -25.76
N LEU A 885 -2.74 32.15 -24.90
CA LEU A 885 -3.99 32.88 -25.09
C LEU A 885 -3.99 34.24 -24.37
N LYS A 886 -3.59 34.25 -23.09
CA LYS A 886 -3.65 35.43 -22.22
C LYS A 886 -2.59 35.33 -21.13
N THR A 887 -1.76 36.36 -20.99
CA THR A 887 -1.01 36.61 -19.75
C THR A 887 -1.80 37.58 -18.87
N MET A 888 -1.91 37.25 -17.60
CA MET A 888 -2.54 38.02 -16.53
C MET A 888 -1.44 38.61 -15.67
N ASP A 889 -1.27 39.93 -15.70
CA ASP A 889 -0.33 40.67 -14.85
C ASP A 889 -1.10 41.28 -13.69
N ILE A 890 -1.04 40.61 -12.53
CA ILE A 890 -1.89 40.90 -11.37
C ILE A 890 -1.53 42.25 -10.75
N SER A 891 -0.37 42.82 -11.09
CA SER A 891 0.01 44.19 -10.74
C SER A 891 -0.61 45.28 -11.61
N LYS A 892 -1.35 44.93 -12.67
CA LYS A 892 -1.89 45.89 -13.67
C LYS A 892 -3.34 45.69 -14.08
N MET A 893 -3.90 44.49 -13.92
CA MET A 893 -5.27 44.19 -14.37
C MET A 893 -6.34 45.00 -13.62
N ALA A 894 -7.36 45.43 -14.33
CA ALA A 894 -8.60 45.96 -13.76
C ALA A 894 -9.65 44.83 -13.60
N PRO A 895 -10.65 45.00 -12.70
CA PRO A 895 -11.81 44.13 -12.67
C PRO A 895 -12.47 44.05 -14.05
N GLY A 896 -12.64 42.82 -14.55
CA GLY A 896 -13.14 42.56 -15.91
C GLY A 896 -12.07 42.10 -16.93
N ASP A 897 -10.77 42.37 -16.72
CA ASP A 897 -9.70 41.93 -17.64
C ASP A 897 -9.56 40.40 -17.77
N ALA A 898 -10.19 39.66 -16.85
CA ALA A 898 -10.34 38.21 -16.88
C ALA A 898 -11.31 37.71 -17.96
N SER A 899 -12.22 38.55 -18.46
CA SER A 899 -13.05 38.24 -19.64
C SER A 899 -12.34 38.75 -20.90
N PHE A 900 -12.10 37.87 -21.88
CA PHE A 900 -11.32 38.20 -23.08
C PHE A 900 -11.66 37.31 -24.29
N THR A 901 -11.29 37.77 -25.48
CA THR A 901 -11.20 36.96 -26.69
C THR A 901 -9.76 36.93 -27.17
N ALA A 902 -9.22 35.74 -27.42
CA ALA A 902 -7.88 35.52 -27.94
C ALA A 902 -7.92 34.69 -29.23
N PRO A 903 -7.25 35.09 -30.32
CA PRO A 903 -7.05 34.23 -31.49
C PRO A 903 -6.02 33.14 -31.15
N PHE A 904 -6.14 31.98 -31.78
CA PHE A 904 -5.16 30.89 -31.67
C PHE A 904 -4.80 30.30 -33.03
N LYS A 905 -3.58 29.77 -33.10
CA LYS A 905 -3.05 28.98 -34.21
C LYS A 905 -2.33 27.76 -33.63
N LEU A 906 -2.86 26.57 -33.87
CA LEU A 906 -2.26 25.30 -33.46
C LEU A 906 -1.80 24.56 -34.71
N VAL A 907 -0.50 24.26 -34.76
CA VAL A 907 0.18 23.56 -35.87
C VAL A 907 0.49 22.14 -35.41
N ALA A 908 0.15 21.15 -36.23
CA ALA A 908 0.43 19.75 -35.93
C ALA A 908 1.92 19.43 -36.00
N SER A 909 2.40 18.65 -35.03
CA SER A 909 3.77 18.13 -34.95
C SER A 909 3.87 16.64 -35.31
N ARG A 910 2.77 16.02 -35.74
CA ARG A 910 2.69 14.68 -36.35
C ARG A 910 1.38 14.54 -37.14
N ASP A 911 1.29 13.53 -38.00
CA ASP A 911 0.01 13.04 -38.54
C ASP A 911 -0.82 12.40 -37.41
N ASP A 912 -2.07 12.82 -37.22
CA ASP A 912 -2.95 12.27 -36.17
C ASP A 912 -4.44 12.67 -36.32
N TYR A 913 -5.24 12.37 -35.29
CA TYR A 913 -6.57 12.90 -35.05
C TYR A 913 -6.58 13.88 -33.86
N ILE A 914 -7.32 14.99 -33.98
CA ILE A 914 -7.64 15.86 -32.85
C ILE A 914 -9.06 15.58 -32.38
N HIS A 915 -9.19 15.17 -31.12
CA HIS A 915 -10.44 14.88 -30.42
C HIS A 915 -10.83 15.99 -29.45
N ALA A 916 -9.85 16.70 -28.86
CA ALA A 916 -10.08 17.78 -27.92
C ALA A 916 -9.03 18.90 -28.00
N LEU A 917 -9.40 20.07 -27.48
CA LEU A 917 -8.48 21.15 -27.14
C LEU A 917 -8.20 21.14 -25.63
N VAL A 918 -6.94 21.32 -25.24
CA VAL A 918 -6.51 21.27 -23.82
C VAL A 918 -6.00 22.64 -23.40
N ALA A 919 -6.64 23.20 -22.38
CA ALA A 919 -6.21 24.44 -21.74
C ALA A 919 -5.50 24.17 -20.42
N TYR A 920 -4.38 24.86 -20.20
CA TYR A 920 -3.55 24.75 -19.00
C TYR A 920 -2.87 26.09 -18.71
N PHE A 921 -2.26 26.26 -17.52
CA PHE A 921 -1.66 27.54 -17.16
C PHE A 921 -0.29 27.45 -16.46
N ASP A 922 0.51 28.50 -16.65
CA ASP A 922 1.76 28.74 -15.94
C ASP A 922 1.55 29.84 -14.89
N VAL A 923 2.08 29.63 -13.69
CA VAL A 923 2.08 30.62 -12.58
C VAL A 923 3.52 31.08 -12.34
N SER A 924 3.73 32.40 -12.23
CA SER A 924 5.05 33.03 -12.14
C SER A 924 5.16 34.08 -11.05
N PHE A 925 6.29 34.01 -10.34
CA PHE A 925 6.70 34.92 -9.28
C PHE A 925 7.94 35.71 -9.78
N THR A 926 7.70 36.76 -10.58
CA THR A 926 8.75 37.54 -11.24
C THR A 926 9.42 38.58 -10.32
N LYS A 927 8.80 38.88 -9.17
CA LYS A 927 9.34 39.78 -8.13
C LYS A 927 10.42 39.13 -7.25
N CYS A 928 10.84 37.91 -7.55
CA CYS A 928 11.87 37.15 -6.83
C CYS A 928 13.29 37.38 -7.37
N HIS A 929 14.32 37.09 -6.55
CA HIS A 929 15.74 37.15 -6.96
C HIS A 929 16.11 36.15 -8.09
N LYS A 930 15.26 35.13 -8.31
CA LYS A 930 15.28 34.20 -9.44
C LYS A 930 13.84 34.01 -9.88
N LEU A 931 13.60 34.04 -11.19
CA LEU A 931 12.30 33.66 -11.76
C LEU A 931 11.93 32.26 -11.24
N THR A 932 10.78 32.18 -10.59
CA THR A 932 10.27 30.97 -9.94
C THR A 932 8.80 30.83 -10.34
N GLY A 933 8.30 29.61 -10.49
CA GLY A 933 6.96 29.33 -10.96
C GLY A 933 6.67 27.84 -11.05
N PHE A 934 5.46 27.50 -11.48
CA PHE A 934 5.03 26.16 -11.82
C PHE A 934 4.10 26.20 -13.03
N SER A 935 3.85 25.05 -13.65
CA SER A 935 2.94 24.89 -14.80
C SER A 935 2.00 23.73 -14.52
N THR A 936 0.73 23.88 -14.91
CA THR A 936 -0.24 22.79 -14.91
C THR A 936 -0.27 22.03 -16.25
N GLY A 937 0.59 22.35 -17.22
CA GLY A 937 0.56 21.74 -18.55
C GLY A 937 0.97 20.26 -18.58
N PRO A 938 0.53 19.47 -19.58
CA PRO A 938 0.73 18.01 -19.60
C PRO A 938 2.20 17.54 -19.63
N ARG A 939 3.12 18.42 -20.02
CA ARG A 939 4.59 18.18 -20.00
C ARG A 939 5.25 18.52 -18.66
N SER A 940 4.46 18.83 -17.63
CA SER A 940 4.87 19.15 -16.26
C SER A 940 4.32 18.13 -15.27
N ARG A 941 4.90 18.08 -14.07
CA ARG A 941 4.34 17.25 -12.99
C ARG A 941 2.95 17.77 -12.61
N ALA A 942 1.97 16.87 -12.58
CA ALA A 942 0.59 17.17 -12.24
C ALA A 942 0.41 17.94 -10.92
N THR A 943 -0.59 18.81 -10.94
CA THR A 943 -1.13 19.63 -9.84
C THR A 943 -2.61 19.30 -9.67
N HIS A 944 -3.20 19.56 -8.50
CA HIS A 944 -4.65 19.32 -8.26
C HIS A 944 -5.57 20.10 -9.24
N TRP A 945 -5.13 21.25 -9.78
CA TRP A 945 -5.83 21.97 -10.86
C TRP A 945 -5.94 21.22 -12.21
N LYS A 946 -5.12 20.16 -12.39
CA LYS A 946 -4.99 19.36 -13.61
C LYS A 946 -4.93 20.21 -14.90
N GLN A 947 -5.54 19.75 -15.99
CA GLN A 947 -5.82 20.52 -17.20
C GLN A 947 -7.33 20.55 -17.47
N THR A 948 -7.77 21.43 -18.38
CA THR A 948 -9.18 21.52 -18.81
C THR A 948 -9.29 21.06 -20.26
N VAL A 949 -9.95 19.93 -20.47
CA VAL A 949 -10.13 19.27 -21.76
C VAL A 949 -11.48 19.65 -22.35
N LEU A 950 -11.46 20.13 -23.60
CA LEU A 950 -12.58 20.73 -24.31
C LEU A 950 -12.79 19.91 -25.59
N TYR A 951 -13.54 18.81 -25.47
CA TYR A 951 -13.83 17.91 -26.59
C TYR A 951 -14.51 18.64 -27.73
N LEU A 952 -14.08 18.34 -28.96
CA LEU A 952 -14.66 18.90 -30.17
C LEU A 952 -15.80 18.01 -30.65
N GLU A 953 -16.90 18.61 -31.13
CA GLU A 953 -17.97 17.86 -31.79
C GLU A 953 -17.42 17.07 -33.01
N ASP A 954 -16.60 17.71 -33.84
CA ASP A 954 -15.86 17.06 -34.92
C ASP A 954 -14.63 16.29 -34.41
N VAL A 955 -14.22 15.26 -35.14
CA VAL A 955 -12.85 14.70 -35.05
C VAL A 955 -12.06 15.23 -36.23
N LEU A 956 -10.90 15.88 -35.98
CA LEU A 956 -10.11 16.50 -37.04
C LEU A 956 -8.92 15.62 -37.41
N THR A 957 -9.00 14.90 -38.54
CA THR A 957 -7.84 14.20 -39.10
C THR A 957 -6.86 15.21 -39.69
N ILE A 958 -5.66 15.30 -39.14
CA ILE A 958 -4.67 16.35 -39.41
C ILE A 958 -3.30 15.75 -39.78
N CYS A 959 -2.61 16.34 -40.76
CA CYS A 959 -1.24 15.95 -41.12
C CYS A 959 -0.18 16.87 -40.49
N GLU A 960 1.06 16.41 -40.38
CA GLU A 960 2.17 17.22 -39.84
C GLU A 960 2.31 18.56 -40.58
N GLY A 961 2.47 19.65 -39.82
CA GLY A 961 2.58 21.02 -40.37
C GLY A 961 1.25 21.67 -40.79
N GLU A 962 0.14 20.92 -40.85
CA GLU A 962 -1.19 21.51 -41.02
C GLU A 962 -1.61 22.29 -39.77
N THR A 963 -2.67 23.10 -39.89
CA THR A 963 -3.01 24.11 -38.87
C THR A 963 -4.51 24.19 -38.59
N VAL A 964 -4.89 24.09 -37.32
CA VAL A 964 -6.19 24.56 -36.81
C VAL A 964 -6.06 26.03 -36.40
N VAL A 965 -6.94 26.89 -36.92
CA VAL A 965 -7.00 28.33 -36.57
C VAL A 965 -8.32 28.65 -35.90
N GLY A 966 -8.34 29.65 -35.02
CA GLY A 966 -9.57 29.99 -34.32
C GLY A 966 -9.48 31.17 -33.37
N SER A 967 -10.52 31.31 -32.55
CA SER A 967 -10.57 32.25 -31.44
C SER A 967 -11.33 31.64 -30.26
N MET A 968 -10.73 31.71 -29.07
CA MET A 968 -11.40 31.38 -27.82
C MET A 968 -11.88 32.67 -27.15
N THR A 969 -13.14 32.70 -26.71
CA THR A 969 -13.70 33.75 -25.87
C THR A 969 -14.03 33.16 -24.51
N VAL A 970 -13.60 33.84 -23.45
CA VAL A 970 -13.80 33.47 -22.05
C VAL A 970 -14.54 34.61 -21.37
N ALA A 971 -15.62 34.30 -20.65
CA ALA A 971 -16.38 35.26 -19.87
C ALA A 971 -16.88 34.65 -18.56
N GLN A 972 -17.06 35.50 -17.54
CA GLN A 972 -17.75 35.10 -16.30
C GLN A 972 -19.26 35.03 -16.56
N ASN A 973 -19.92 33.98 -16.08
CA ASN A 973 -21.34 33.79 -16.36
C ASN A 973 -22.19 34.89 -15.70
N LYS A 974 -23.20 35.36 -16.43
CA LYS A 974 -24.07 36.48 -16.00
C LYS A 974 -25.04 36.14 -14.87
N LYS A 975 -25.24 34.85 -14.54
CA LYS A 975 -26.13 34.40 -13.45
C LYS A 975 -25.34 34.00 -12.20
N ASN A 976 -24.29 33.20 -12.35
CA ASN A 976 -23.39 32.84 -11.25
C ASN A 976 -21.96 33.28 -11.61
N PRO A 977 -21.44 34.38 -11.06
CA PRO A 977 -20.12 34.90 -11.44
C PRO A 977 -18.92 33.99 -11.11
N ARG A 978 -19.12 32.81 -10.50
CA ARG A 978 -18.08 31.76 -10.33
C ARG A 978 -17.98 30.82 -11.53
N ASP A 979 -19.08 30.63 -12.28
CA ASP A 979 -19.09 29.83 -13.52
C ASP A 979 -18.32 30.56 -14.62
N VAL A 980 -17.74 29.80 -15.55
CA VAL A 980 -17.04 30.33 -16.74
C VAL A 980 -17.75 29.87 -18.01
N ASP A 981 -18.23 30.82 -18.80
CA ASP A 981 -18.74 30.59 -20.15
C ASP A 981 -17.55 30.63 -21.13
N ILE A 982 -17.34 29.55 -21.88
CA ILE A 982 -16.26 29.42 -22.88
C ILE A 982 -16.90 29.24 -24.27
N MET A 983 -16.54 30.07 -25.24
CA MET A 983 -16.91 29.88 -26.65
C MET A 983 -15.64 29.68 -27.48
N ILE A 984 -15.58 28.58 -28.23
CA ILE A 984 -14.50 28.31 -29.18
C ILE A 984 -15.06 28.43 -30.60
N LYS A 985 -14.42 29.26 -31.41
CA LYS A 985 -14.57 29.23 -32.87
C LYS A 985 -13.32 28.62 -33.45
N TYR A 986 -13.45 27.56 -34.23
CA TYR A 986 -12.32 26.91 -34.90
C TYR A 986 -12.65 26.61 -36.35
N SER A 987 -11.64 26.72 -37.20
CA SER A 987 -11.68 26.21 -38.56
C SER A 987 -10.39 25.47 -38.90
N PHE A 988 -10.57 24.41 -39.69
CA PHE A 988 -9.54 23.52 -40.16
C PHE A 988 -9.79 23.22 -41.64
N ASN A 989 -8.72 23.18 -42.43
CA ASN A 989 -8.79 22.95 -43.87
C ASN A 989 -7.53 22.19 -44.30
N GLY A 990 -7.44 20.93 -43.84
CA GLY A 990 -6.34 20.03 -44.16
C GLY A 990 -6.65 19.16 -45.37
N GLN A 991 -5.71 18.27 -45.68
CA GLN A 991 -5.81 17.33 -46.81
C GLN A 991 -6.91 16.27 -46.64
N ARG A 992 -7.27 15.92 -45.39
CA ARG A 992 -8.18 14.80 -45.07
C ARG A 992 -9.57 15.23 -44.61
N CYS A 993 -9.72 16.41 -43.99
CA CYS A 993 -11.03 16.98 -43.68
C CYS A 993 -11.03 18.52 -43.67
N GLN A 994 -12.21 19.12 -43.86
CA GLN A 994 -12.45 20.55 -43.77
C GLN A 994 -13.62 20.80 -42.80
N VAL A 995 -13.40 21.66 -41.81
CA VAL A 995 -14.33 21.90 -40.69
C VAL A 995 -14.34 23.39 -40.33
N SER A 996 -15.50 23.90 -39.91
CA SER A 996 -15.63 25.26 -39.35
C SER A 996 -16.82 25.31 -38.38
N ARG A 997 -16.56 25.31 -37.07
CA ARG A 997 -17.60 25.25 -36.02
C ARG A 997 -17.46 26.38 -35.00
N THR A 998 -18.57 26.72 -34.34
CA THR A 998 -18.61 27.49 -33.10
C THR A 998 -19.24 26.60 -32.03
N GLN A 999 -18.48 26.26 -30.99
CA GLN A 999 -18.91 25.40 -29.88
C GLN A 999 -18.88 26.19 -28.56
N TYR A 1000 -19.77 25.84 -27.64
CA TYR A 1000 -19.98 26.53 -26.37
C TYR A 1000 -19.88 25.55 -25.21
N TYR A 1001 -19.05 25.88 -24.22
CA TYR A 1001 -18.87 25.11 -23.00
C TYR A 1001 -19.18 25.96 -21.76
N LYS A 1002 -19.54 25.31 -20.67
CA LYS A 1002 -19.87 25.94 -19.38
C LYS A 1002 -19.18 25.19 -18.26
N MET A 1003 -18.32 25.88 -17.53
CA MET A 1003 -17.68 25.37 -16.32
C MET A 1003 -18.45 25.87 -15.10
N ARG A 1004 -18.83 24.98 -14.18
CA ARG A 1004 -19.86 25.17 -13.15
C ARG A 1004 -19.48 24.49 -11.85
#